data_AF-A0A6N6PE07-F1
#
_entry.id   AF-A0A6N6PE07-F1
#
_cell.length_a   1.000
_cell.length_b   1.000
_cell.length_c   1.000
_cell.angle_alpha   90.00
_cell.angle_beta   90.00
_cell.angle_gamma   90.00
#
_symmetry.space_group_name_H-M   'P 1'
#
loop_
_entity.id
_entity.type
_entity.pdbx_description
1 polymer ?
#
loop_
_entity_poly.entity_id
_entity_poly.type
_entity_poly.pdbx_seq_one_letter_code
_entity_poly.pdbx_strand_id
1 'polypeptide(L)'
;MKHLLLSFALVASASAQVSVLDTERLRIEQGKKLAAGQEMRVWNFTEFKEPMQDWPRAVKGAFVELRGEDLKHSEAALILVREDFRLRSFPANALTAADRALAEKLEAARLAKTKRAETEKPYRAKLKPYTTADANIAESEHFTFYYGNDRAGSGKVVFEDKEFLPRQQRWFEKVWTFLGGIGAPLPMAGEAEPSKINVYITGTGLAKHASGFAFGAENIVMNPSALGEGSSVVVHEFTHSVQYYSKGYRNSPFVGWFWECHGNWSTHQFMPGYPPVLAHYAGRAHYELNSTRHNYGSWPFLQTLAEHPSFGPAFPYAIWPACKRNERDGAIEDPFQTIMRVGTERGVWKEGVAGFGDIIGELAARMVAWDFQNQFYHQKELRNLVRHSRSVPSHRTMLEPVADRAGWWKPIFSHAPRQYGVNLVDLVPSAKTVSVDFAGIVDETEGSDWRVTLVASDALGRCRYSPTVRAGKLTLDVREGEQLTLAVAATPSKYTQMEFRPGYGKKPRFPYEVTFTGAAPAATPPGRDEKPADAAPHPNGGGLVAKSAKVDATAYVGPHARVLDGAQVSGKARIEDHATVRQNARVSDEAIVGGFARVTDRAQLSGRARVRGFARLGDQATMTGNARLLEYATIEGRGTVSGDVLVKGFGDLRLQPATELTGGAICGEDLEIHFSGSDLEKISGGMIYGYMGKDHLKRETADNRWLYARWNFDEPRQQVLKDANADCQGVLRAGAKFGEADGRRFLACDGKGYALTEGHVADTRDVTFDLQLAWAGGAAAQRVFEFGDADASVLLAIVAGGKPAFVIRRGKDSAALQSPTGLAMNRWTRVTVTLKDGTARLYLDGQLAVENKAFTLTPEDVRARAGRIGAGVAGPGFTGKLDDFAVYRTGFAAISDIPAAAKK
;
A
#
# COMPACT_ATOMS: atom_id res chain seq x y z
N MET A 1 -12.86 -35.22 -47.29
CA MET A 1 -11.46 -34.84 -47.56
C MET A 1 -11.38 -33.33 -47.81
N LYS A 2 -11.09 -32.56 -46.76
CA LYS A 2 -10.29 -31.31 -46.75
C LYS A 2 -10.29 -30.82 -45.30
N HIS A 3 -9.15 -31.06 -44.68
CA HIS A 3 -8.78 -30.79 -43.29
C HIS A 3 -8.86 -29.29 -42.99
N LEU A 4 -9.39 -28.86 -41.83
CA LEU A 4 -8.76 -28.88 -40.50
C LEU A 4 -7.49 -28.00 -40.46
N LEU A 5 -7.63 -26.75 -40.00
CA LEU A 5 -6.62 -25.87 -39.34
C LEU A 5 -7.02 -24.39 -39.47
N LEU A 6 -7.81 -23.86 -38.53
CA LEU A 6 -7.92 -22.41 -38.27
C LEU A 6 -8.59 -22.18 -36.92
N SER A 7 -7.94 -22.61 -35.84
CA SER A 7 -8.35 -22.31 -34.46
C SER A 7 -7.16 -22.42 -33.51
N PHE A 8 -6.05 -21.72 -33.77
CA PHE A 8 -4.95 -21.50 -32.80
C PHE A 8 -4.00 -20.44 -33.37
N ALA A 9 -4.29 -19.16 -33.12
CA ALA A 9 -3.34 -18.05 -33.31
C ALA A 9 -3.88 -16.77 -32.68
N LEU A 10 -3.71 -16.63 -31.36
CA LEU A 10 -3.75 -15.35 -30.65
C LEU A 10 -2.78 -15.44 -29.46
N VAL A 11 -1.53 -15.75 -29.78
CA VAL A 11 -0.36 -15.61 -28.89
C VAL A 11 0.80 -15.13 -29.77
N ALA A 12 1.38 -13.98 -29.40
CA ALA A 12 2.56 -13.29 -29.97
C ALA A 12 2.38 -12.78 -31.42
N SER A 13 2.73 -11.54 -31.83
CA SER A 13 3.62 -10.50 -31.30
C SER A 13 3.38 -9.19 -32.08
N ALA A 14 3.72 -8.03 -31.51
CA ALA A 14 4.25 -6.79 -32.15
C ALA A 14 4.07 -5.59 -31.19
N SER A 15 4.98 -5.39 -30.22
CA SER A 15 6.17 -4.53 -30.36
C SER A 15 5.87 -3.03 -30.55
N ALA A 16 5.37 -2.41 -29.48
CA ALA A 16 5.86 -1.11 -29.03
C ALA A 16 6.23 -1.27 -27.55
N GLN A 17 7.25 -2.10 -27.28
CA GLN A 17 7.76 -2.29 -25.93
C GLN A 17 8.58 -1.05 -25.56
N VAL A 18 8.13 -0.24 -24.61
CA VAL A 18 9.05 0.57 -23.83
C VAL A 18 9.51 -0.32 -22.69
N SER A 19 10.68 -0.94 -22.86
CA SER A 19 11.34 -1.62 -21.77
C SER A 19 12.04 -0.57 -20.91
N VAL A 20 12.12 -0.77 -19.59
CA VAL A 20 13.04 0.01 -18.73
C VAL A 20 14.47 0.04 -19.30
N LEU A 21 14.86 -0.95 -20.10
CA LEU A 21 16.13 -0.99 -20.83
C LEU A 21 16.29 0.14 -21.86
N ASP A 22 15.22 0.56 -22.53
CA ASP A 22 15.26 1.67 -23.50
C ASP A 22 15.46 3.00 -22.78
N THR A 23 14.71 3.25 -21.70
CA THR A 23 14.93 4.43 -20.86
C THR A 23 16.35 4.41 -20.29
N GLU A 24 16.83 3.26 -19.84
CA GLU A 24 18.15 3.12 -19.27
C GLU A 24 19.27 3.44 -20.27
N ARG A 25 19.12 2.99 -21.53
CA ARG A 25 20.02 3.39 -22.62
C ARG A 25 20.05 4.92 -22.76
N LEU A 26 18.89 5.56 -22.82
CA LEU A 26 18.79 7.02 -22.98
C LEU A 26 19.40 7.77 -21.77
N ARG A 27 19.20 7.27 -20.55
CA ARG A 27 19.81 7.84 -19.33
C ARG A 27 21.33 7.74 -19.36
N ILE A 28 21.87 6.59 -19.77
CA ILE A 28 23.33 6.41 -19.94
C ILE A 28 23.88 7.37 -21.00
N GLU A 29 23.19 7.55 -22.12
CA GLU A 29 23.58 8.52 -23.15
C GLU A 29 23.57 9.96 -22.63
N GLN A 30 22.55 10.34 -21.85
CA GLN A 30 22.47 11.65 -21.20
C GLN A 30 23.61 11.83 -20.20
N GLY A 31 23.90 10.83 -19.38
CA GLY A 31 25.03 10.86 -18.44
C GLY A 31 26.37 11.00 -19.13
N LYS A 32 26.60 10.29 -20.25
CA LYS A 32 27.79 10.47 -21.09
C LYS A 32 27.94 11.91 -21.59
N LYS A 33 26.84 12.54 -22.02
CA LYS A 33 26.84 13.95 -22.44
C LYS A 33 27.16 14.88 -21.27
N LEU A 34 26.60 14.64 -20.08
CA LEU A 34 26.87 15.45 -18.89
C LEU A 34 28.32 15.32 -18.40
N ALA A 35 28.92 14.12 -18.50
CA ALA A 35 30.32 13.88 -18.14
C ALA A 35 31.32 14.40 -19.19
N ALA A 36 30.87 14.71 -20.41
CA ALA A 36 31.76 15.13 -21.48
C ALA A 36 32.49 16.44 -21.13
N GLY A 37 33.83 16.41 -21.19
CA GLY A 37 34.68 17.56 -20.83
C GLY A 37 34.80 17.83 -19.33
N GLN A 38 34.23 16.98 -18.47
CA GLN A 38 34.40 17.04 -17.01
C GLN A 38 35.48 16.06 -16.54
N GLU A 39 36.16 16.39 -15.44
CA GLU A 39 37.15 15.49 -14.83
C GLU A 39 36.47 14.34 -14.09
N MET A 40 36.75 13.10 -14.49
CA MET A 40 36.34 11.90 -13.76
C MET A 40 37.36 11.59 -12.67
N ARG A 41 37.03 11.89 -11.41
CA ARG A 41 37.92 11.71 -10.26
C ARG A 41 37.27 10.89 -9.15
N VAL A 42 38.09 10.48 -8.18
CA VAL A 42 37.61 9.87 -6.93
C VAL A 42 37.27 10.99 -5.94
N TRP A 43 36.08 10.91 -5.38
CA TRP A 43 35.58 11.73 -4.27
C TRP A 43 35.58 10.89 -3.01
N ASN A 44 36.21 11.40 -1.95
CA ASN A 44 36.40 10.67 -0.70
C ASN A 44 35.50 11.24 0.41
N PHE A 45 34.94 10.33 1.20
CA PHE A 45 34.09 10.61 2.33
C PHE A 45 34.78 10.11 3.61
N THR A 46 34.68 10.88 4.69
CA THR A 46 35.28 10.54 5.99
C THR A 46 34.56 9.35 6.63
N GLU A 47 33.26 9.52 6.86
CA GLU A 47 32.35 8.49 7.35
C GLU A 47 30.90 8.81 6.99
N PHE A 48 30.07 7.78 6.92
CA PHE A 48 28.61 7.93 6.85
C PHE A 48 28.00 7.50 8.18
N LYS A 49 26.99 8.25 8.61
CA LYS A 49 26.22 7.94 9.82
C LYS A 49 25.34 6.71 9.59
N GLU A 50 24.91 6.07 10.69
CA GLU A 50 23.87 5.03 10.62
C GLU A 50 22.63 5.55 9.87
N PRO A 51 21.99 4.73 9.03
CA PRO A 51 22.23 3.31 8.75
C PRO A 51 23.12 3.06 7.49
N MET A 52 23.99 4.00 7.12
CA MET A 52 24.75 3.97 5.85
C MET A 52 26.26 3.71 6.04
N GLN A 53 26.69 3.21 7.20
CA GLN A 53 28.11 3.05 7.57
C GLN A 53 28.90 2.12 6.62
N ASP A 54 28.21 1.15 6.02
CA ASP A 54 28.68 0.18 5.02
C ASP A 54 28.74 0.74 3.59
N TRP A 55 28.22 1.96 3.37
CA TRP A 55 28.24 2.59 2.05
C TRP A 55 29.67 2.99 1.65
N PRO A 56 30.08 2.86 0.36
CA PRO A 56 31.46 3.12 -0.04
C PRO A 56 31.90 4.57 0.20
N ARG A 57 33.04 4.70 0.86
CA ARG A 57 33.66 5.99 1.20
C ARG A 57 34.50 6.61 0.09
N ALA A 58 34.61 5.94 -1.06
CA ALA A 58 35.28 6.45 -2.24
C ALA A 58 34.38 6.20 -3.45
N VAL A 59 34.02 7.26 -4.18
CA VAL A 59 33.14 7.18 -5.34
C VAL A 59 33.80 7.90 -6.52
N LYS A 60 33.89 7.23 -7.66
CA LYS A 60 34.41 7.84 -8.89
C LYS A 60 33.29 8.49 -9.70
N GLY A 61 33.47 9.76 -10.05
CA GLY A 61 32.50 10.52 -10.85
C GLY A 61 32.97 11.93 -11.22
N ALA A 62 32.27 12.51 -12.19
CA ALA A 62 32.41 13.90 -12.60
C ALA A 62 31.46 14.80 -11.82
N PHE A 63 31.94 15.97 -11.41
CA PHE A 63 31.14 17.00 -10.73
C PHE A 63 30.02 17.51 -11.63
N VAL A 64 28.82 17.67 -11.06
CA VAL A 64 27.67 18.30 -11.74
C VAL A 64 27.28 19.58 -11.02
N GLU A 65 27.01 19.47 -9.72
CA GLU A 65 26.48 20.55 -8.89
C GLU A 65 26.77 20.27 -7.42
N LEU A 66 27.02 21.31 -6.63
CA LEU A 66 26.87 21.28 -5.18
C LEU A 66 25.55 21.98 -4.84
N ARG A 67 24.52 21.20 -4.53
CA ARG A 67 23.15 21.70 -4.34
C ARG A 67 22.85 21.91 -2.86
N GLY A 68 22.19 23.02 -2.54
CA GLY A 68 21.75 23.33 -1.18
C GLY A 68 22.87 23.89 -0.29
N GLU A 69 22.59 23.99 1.01
CA GLU A 69 23.51 24.54 2.02
C GLU A 69 23.41 23.69 3.30
N ASP A 70 24.52 23.56 4.02
CA ASP A 70 24.55 22.92 5.34
C ASP A 70 24.04 23.92 6.39
N LEU A 71 22.76 23.79 6.72
CA LEU A 71 22.05 24.64 7.68
C LEU A 71 21.39 23.76 8.74
N LYS A 72 20.72 24.39 9.72
CA LYS A 72 20.03 23.66 10.79
C LYS A 72 19.01 22.64 10.27
N HIS A 73 18.28 22.96 9.19
CA HIS A 73 17.23 22.12 8.63
C HIS A 73 17.49 21.65 7.18
N SER A 74 18.64 22.00 6.59
CA SER A 74 19.03 21.56 5.25
C SER A 74 20.45 21.02 5.23
N GLU A 75 20.74 20.14 4.28
CA GLU A 75 22.08 19.58 4.06
C GLU A 75 22.46 19.82 2.60
N ALA A 76 23.71 20.22 2.37
CA ALA A 76 24.25 20.35 1.02
C ALA A 76 24.53 18.95 0.43
N ALA A 77 24.26 18.78 -0.86
CA ALA A 77 24.44 17.54 -1.59
C ALA A 77 25.38 17.71 -2.77
N LEU A 78 26.43 16.89 -2.81
CA LEU A 78 27.31 16.74 -3.97
C LEU A 78 26.61 15.86 -5.01
N ILE A 79 26.37 16.38 -6.21
CA ILE A 79 25.79 15.64 -7.33
C ILE A 79 26.89 15.31 -8.33
N LEU A 80 26.99 14.03 -8.68
CA LEU A 80 27.98 13.48 -9.60
C LEU A 80 27.32 12.71 -10.73
N VAL A 81 27.92 12.74 -11.92
CA VAL A 81 27.78 11.64 -12.88
C VAL A 81 28.84 10.60 -12.54
N ARG A 82 28.41 9.42 -12.10
CA ARG A 82 29.32 8.31 -11.78
C ARG A 82 29.92 7.69 -13.04
N GLU A 83 30.92 6.84 -12.86
CA GLU A 83 31.58 6.10 -13.96
C GLU A 83 30.66 5.14 -14.73
N ASP A 84 29.49 4.82 -14.18
CA ASP A 84 28.42 4.09 -14.87
C ASP A 84 27.44 5.03 -15.61
N PHE A 85 27.79 6.31 -15.70
CA PHE A 85 27.02 7.39 -16.33
C PHE A 85 25.67 7.67 -15.69
N ARG A 86 25.46 7.28 -14.42
CA ARG A 86 24.26 7.64 -13.67
C ARG A 86 24.51 8.84 -12.77
N LEU A 87 23.50 9.71 -12.68
CA LEU A 87 23.49 10.78 -11.69
C LEU A 87 23.29 10.19 -10.30
N ARG A 88 24.10 10.65 -9.33
CA ARG A 88 24.01 10.30 -7.92
C ARG A 88 24.32 11.49 -7.03
N SER A 89 23.59 11.62 -5.93
CA SER A 89 23.85 12.61 -4.89
C SER A 89 24.37 11.98 -3.61
N PHE A 90 25.23 12.73 -2.90
CA PHE A 90 25.89 12.33 -1.66
C PHE A 90 25.92 13.51 -0.68
N PRO A 91 25.90 13.26 0.64
CA PRO A 91 25.97 14.32 1.64
C PRO A 91 27.33 15.03 1.57
N ALA A 92 27.31 16.33 1.29
CA ALA A 92 28.53 17.11 1.10
C ALA A 92 29.28 17.35 2.41
N ASN A 93 28.60 17.30 3.56
CA ASN A 93 29.22 17.39 4.88
C ASN A 93 30.01 16.12 5.26
N ALA A 94 29.85 15.02 4.54
CA ALA A 94 30.61 13.78 4.74
C ALA A 94 31.90 13.74 3.93
N LEU A 95 32.12 14.69 3.00
CA LEU A 95 33.33 14.77 2.19
C LEU A 95 34.57 15.00 3.07
N THR A 96 35.72 14.54 2.61
CA THR A 96 37.00 15.01 3.17
C THR A 96 37.14 16.52 2.97
N ALA A 97 37.91 17.19 3.83
CA ALA A 97 38.10 18.64 3.73
C ALA A 97 38.62 19.08 2.34
N ALA A 98 39.50 18.28 1.74
CA ALA A 98 40.05 18.55 0.40
C ALA A 98 38.97 18.44 -0.71
N ASP A 99 38.18 17.37 -0.68
CA ASP A 99 37.11 17.18 -1.68
C ASP A 99 35.96 18.17 -1.48
N ARG A 100 35.67 18.56 -0.23
CA ARG A 100 34.69 19.62 0.08
C ARG A 100 35.11 20.96 -0.52
N ALA A 101 36.34 21.40 -0.25
CA ALA A 101 36.87 22.65 -0.79
C ALA A 101 36.89 22.66 -2.33
N LEU A 102 37.17 21.52 -2.96
CA LEU A 102 37.08 21.38 -4.40
C LEU A 102 35.64 21.50 -4.92
N ALA A 103 34.67 20.82 -4.30
CA ALA A 103 33.27 20.91 -4.69
C ALA A 103 32.76 22.36 -4.64
N GLU A 104 33.09 23.10 -3.58
CA GLU A 104 32.73 24.52 -3.43
C GLU A 104 33.38 25.39 -4.50
N LYS A 105 34.66 25.16 -4.82
CA LYS A 105 35.37 25.85 -5.91
C LYS A 105 34.71 25.60 -7.27
N LEU A 106 34.36 24.35 -7.56
CA LEU A 106 33.71 23.97 -8.82
C LEU A 106 32.30 24.56 -8.93
N GLU A 107 31.54 24.57 -7.84
CA GLU A 107 30.21 25.18 -7.79
C GLU A 107 30.28 26.69 -8.00
N ALA A 108 31.21 27.40 -7.36
CA ALA A 108 31.42 28.82 -7.59
C ALA A 108 31.73 29.12 -9.06
N ALA A 109 32.58 28.30 -9.70
CA ALA A 109 32.89 28.43 -11.12
C ALA A 109 31.68 28.12 -12.02
N ARG A 110 30.82 27.17 -11.63
CA ARG A 110 29.58 26.83 -12.34
C ARG A 110 28.57 27.97 -12.26
N LEU A 111 28.35 28.53 -11.07
CA LEU A 111 27.45 29.65 -10.85
C LEU A 111 27.92 30.90 -11.60
N ALA A 112 29.22 31.19 -11.62
CA ALA A 112 29.78 32.33 -12.39
C ALA A 112 29.53 32.23 -13.91
N LYS A 113 29.37 31.00 -14.45
CA LYS A 113 29.03 30.76 -15.87
C LYS A 113 27.53 30.79 -16.14
N THR A 114 26.71 30.66 -15.10
CA THR A 114 25.25 30.64 -15.23
C THR A 114 24.76 32.08 -15.25
N LYS A 115 24.52 32.63 -16.45
CA LYS A 115 23.91 33.97 -16.58
C LYS A 115 22.46 33.92 -16.10
N ARG A 116 22.09 34.82 -15.18
CA ARG A 116 20.69 35.13 -14.88
C ARG A 116 20.09 35.76 -16.14
N ALA A 117 18.94 35.30 -16.60
CA ALA A 117 18.22 35.99 -17.66
C ALA A 117 17.74 37.33 -17.09
N GLU A 118 18.43 38.42 -17.42
CA GLU A 118 18.04 39.78 -17.03
C GLU A 118 16.87 40.25 -17.89
N THR A 119 15.66 39.80 -17.59
CA THR A 119 14.41 40.36 -18.13
C THR A 119 13.23 40.14 -17.17
N GLU A 120 13.41 40.27 -15.86
CA GLU A 120 12.27 40.25 -14.92
C GLU A 120 11.67 41.67 -14.81
N LYS A 121 10.36 41.79 -15.06
CA LYS A 121 9.60 43.01 -14.80
C LYS A 121 9.56 43.26 -13.29
N PRO A 122 9.56 44.51 -12.80
CA PRO A 122 9.53 44.77 -11.37
C PRO A 122 8.21 44.32 -10.74
N TYR A 123 8.27 43.38 -9.79
CA TYR A 123 7.13 42.94 -9.00
C TYR A 123 6.75 44.03 -7.98
N ARG A 124 5.47 44.39 -7.92
CA ARG A 124 4.96 45.50 -7.09
C ARG A 124 4.25 45.00 -5.83
N ALA A 125 4.48 45.64 -4.69
CA ALA A 125 3.82 45.25 -3.45
C ALA A 125 2.30 45.47 -3.51
N LYS A 126 1.53 44.49 -3.04
CA LYS A 126 0.06 44.58 -2.88
C LYS A 126 -0.27 44.67 -1.39
N LEU A 127 -0.33 45.90 -0.86
CA LEU A 127 -0.62 46.21 0.55
C LEU A 127 -2.10 46.01 0.92
N LYS A 128 -2.60 44.79 0.76
CA LYS A 128 -3.91 44.33 1.26
C LYS A 128 -3.74 42.91 1.80
N PRO A 129 -4.29 42.58 2.99
CA PRO A 129 -5.26 43.37 3.74
C PRO A 129 -4.64 44.25 4.86
N TYR A 130 -3.32 44.42 4.91
CA TYR A 130 -2.61 45.26 5.89
C TYR A 130 -1.95 46.47 5.25
N THR A 131 -1.75 47.51 6.06
CA THR A 131 -0.97 48.70 5.74
C THR A 131 0.18 48.84 6.74
N THR A 132 1.08 49.80 6.52
CA THR A 132 2.15 50.16 7.48
C THR A 132 1.63 50.65 8.83
N ALA A 133 0.33 50.99 8.94
CA ALA A 133 -0.29 51.37 10.21
C ALA A 133 -0.59 50.15 11.10
N ASP A 134 -0.88 48.99 10.49
CA ASP A 134 -1.44 47.83 11.18
C ASP A 134 -0.51 46.59 11.17
N ALA A 135 0.62 46.68 10.46
CA ALA A 135 1.65 45.65 10.40
C ALA A 135 3.02 46.24 10.05
N ASN A 136 4.08 45.60 10.52
CA ASN A 136 5.42 45.82 10.03
C ASN A 136 5.59 45.12 8.67
N ILE A 137 6.33 45.75 7.76
CA ILE A 137 6.51 45.30 6.38
C ILE A 137 8.00 45.20 6.05
N ALA A 138 8.41 44.09 5.45
CA ALA A 138 9.72 43.90 4.86
C ALA A 138 9.58 43.32 3.45
N GLU A 139 10.45 43.68 2.51
CA GLU A 139 10.30 43.30 1.10
C GLU A 139 11.57 42.70 0.51
N SER A 140 11.39 41.72 -0.38
CA SER A 140 12.40 41.24 -1.32
C SER A 140 11.97 41.55 -2.76
N GLU A 141 12.62 40.95 -3.75
CA GLU A 141 12.30 41.15 -5.17
C GLU A 141 10.88 40.66 -5.48
N HIS A 142 10.53 39.45 -5.06
CA HIS A 142 9.27 38.78 -5.38
C HIS A 142 8.28 38.68 -4.21
N PHE A 143 8.69 39.05 -2.98
CA PHE A 143 7.87 38.84 -1.78
C PHE A 143 7.71 40.09 -0.89
N THR A 144 6.56 40.18 -0.23
CA THR A 144 6.27 41.16 0.83
C THR A 144 5.91 40.44 2.12
N PHE A 145 6.72 40.60 3.16
CA PHE A 145 6.55 39.98 4.47
C PHE A 145 5.83 40.92 5.43
N TYR A 146 4.79 40.42 6.10
CA TYR A 146 4.03 41.13 7.11
C TYR A 146 4.18 40.44 8.47
N TYR A 147 4.39 41.22 9.51
CA TYR A 147 4.45 40.73 10.90
C TYR A 147 3.96 41.83 11.85
N GLY A 148 3.31 41.46 12.94
CA GLY A 148 2.88 42.40 13.97
C GLY A 148 3.97 42.65 15.02
N ASN A 149 3.55 43.08 16.22
CA ASN A 149 4.42 43.47 17.33
C ASN A 149 4.37 42.51 18.54
N ASP A 150 3.57 41.44 18.49
CA ASP A 150 3.48 40.47 19.58
C ASP A 150 4.71 39.55 19.63
N ARG A 151 5.48 39.70 20.71
CA ARG A 151 6.70 38.95 20.97
C ARG A 151 6.45 37.59 21.62
N ALA A 152 5.28 37.40 22.25
CA ALA A 152 4.96 36.16 22.96
C ALA A 152 4.61 35.03 21.97
N GLY A 153 3.73 35.29 21.01
CA GLY A 153 3.26 34.26 20.06
C GLY A 153 4.30 33.81 19.02
N SER A 154 5.35 34.60 18.80
CA SER A 154 6.42 34.31 17.82
C SER A 154 7.61 33.56 18.41
N GLY A 155 7.55 33.23 19.71
CA GLY A 155 8.70 32.68 20.45
C GLY A 155 9.89 33.64 20.50
N LYS A 156 9.64 34.96 20.36
CA LYS A 156 10.61 36.06 20.29
C LYS A 156 11.59 36.06 19.11
N VAL A 157 11.68 34.98 18.33
CA VAL A 157 12.67 34.80 17.24
C VAL A 157 12.66 35.95 16.24
N VAL A 158 11.48 36.41 15.81
CA VAL A 158 11.34 37.50 14.83
C VAL A 158 11.96 38.81 15.32
N PHE A 159 11.98 39.05 16.64
CA PHE A 159 12.37 40.33 17.24
C PHE A 159 13.78 40.30 17.85
N GLU A 160 14.23 39.15 18.32
CA GLU A 160 15.54 38.98 18.98
C GLU A 160 16.64 38.60 17.98
N ASP A 161 16.32 37.86 16.92
CA ASP A 161 17.25 37.55 15.83
C ASP A 161 17.09 38.57 14.69
N LYS A 162 17.98 39.57 14.66
CA LYS A 162 17.97 40.63 13.64
C LYS A 162 18.20 40.10 12.22
N GLU A 163 18.83 38.94 12.07
CA GLU A 163 19.03 38.30 10.77
C GLU A 163 17.84 37.45 10.32
N PHE A 164 16.83 37.26 11.17
CA PHE A 164 15.69 36.41 10.84
C PHE A 164 15.00 36.83 9.53
N LEU A 165 14.52 38.07 9.42
CA LEU A 165 13.83 38.56 8.21
C LEU A 165 14.75 38.64 6.99
N PRO A 166 15.95 39.25 7.07
CA PRO A 166 16.91 39.23 5.95
C PRO A 166 17.22 37.83 5.43
N ARG A 167 17.37 36.85 6.34
CA ARG A 167 17.60 35.45 5.97
C ARG A 167 16.37 34.83 5.29
N GLN A 168 15.15 35.10 5.76
CA GLN A 168 13.95 34.63 5.07
C GLN A 168 13.83 35.22 3.66
N GLN A 169 14.06 36.53 3.51
CA GLN A 169 14.06 37.18 2.20
C GLN A 169 15.03 36.48 1.23
N ARG A 170 16.28 36.24 1.65
CA ARG A 170 17.27 35.52 0.83
C ARG A 170 16.83 34.09 0.51
N TRP A 171 16.26 33.37 1.48
CA TRP A 171 15.83 31.98 1.29
C TRP A 171 14.68 31.87 0.30
N PHE A 172 13.64 32.71 0.42
CA PHE A 172 12.52 32.75 -0.50
C PHE A 172 12.96 33.07 -1.94
N GLU A 173 13.85 34.05 -2.14
CA GLU A 173 14.39 34.37 -3.47
C GLU A 173 15.24 33.25 -4.06
N LYS A 174 15.99 32.52 -3.21
CA LYS A 174 16.75 31.35 -3.64
C LYS A 174 15.82 30.23 -4.12
N VAL A 175 14.73 29.99 -3.40
CA VAL A 175 13.70 29.02 -3.81
C VAL A 175 13.02 29.45 -5.12
N TRP A 176 12.63 30.71 -5.24
CA TRP A 176 12.07 31.28 -6.48
C TRP A 176 12.98 31.01 -7.67
N THR A 177 14.25 31.41 -7.55
CA THR A 177 15.26 31.24 -8.60
C THR A 177 15.45 29.78 -8.98
N PHE A 178 15.54 28.89 -7.99
CA PHE A 178 15.73 27.47 -8.25
C PHE A 178 14.53 26.85 -8.99
N LEU A 179 13.31 27.08 -8.49
CA LEU A 179 12.10 26.53 -9.11
C LEU A 179 11.93 27.03 -10.55
N GLY A 180 12.19 28.32 -10.80
CA GLY A 180 12.23 28.87 -12.15
C GLY A 180 13.28 28.20 -13.03
N GLY A 181 14.48 27.97 -12.50
CA GLY A 181 15.58 27.31 -13.20
C GLY A 181 15.30 25.86 -13.62
N ILE A 182 14.43 25.15 -12.90
CA ILE A 182 13.98 23.80 -13.26
C ILE A 182 12.65 23.76 -14.02
N GLY A 183 12.13 24.93 -14.42
CA GLY A 183 10.99 25.06 -15.33
C GLY A 183 9.61 25.18 -14.66
N ALA A 184 9.56 25.57 -13.38
CA ALA A 184 8.29 25.88 -12.73
C ALA A 184 7.66 27.16 -13.33
N PRO A 185 6.33 27.20 -13.57
CA PRO A 185 5.63 28.38 -14.09
C PRO A 185 5.46 29.44 -12.98
N LEU A 186 6.53 30.22 -12.74
CA LEU A 186 6.59 31.16 -11.62
C LEU A 186 5.40 32.15 -11.58
N PRO A 187 4.88 32.47 -10.38
CA PRO A 187 3.70 33.31 -10.20
C PRO A 187 3.75 34.62 -10.98
N MET A 188 2.71 34.90 -11.77
CA MET A 188 2.53 36.17 -12.49
C MET A 188 3.66 36.53 -13.49
N ALA A 189 4.57 35.61 -13.83
CA ALA A 189 5.71 35.90 -14.71
C ALA A 189 5.28 36.38 -16.12
N GLY A 190 4.10 35.96 -16.59
CA GLY A 190 3.51 36.39 -17.87
C GLY A 190 2.68 37.66 -17.79
N GLU A 191 2.41 38.21 -16.60
CA GLU A 191 1.52 39.37 -16.42
C GLU A 191 2.21 40.68 -16.81
N ALA A 192 1.42 41.69 -17.18
CA ALA A 192 1.93 43.02 -17.50
C ALA A 192 2.46 43.74 -16.25
N GLU A 193 1.73 43.62 -15.14
CA GLU A 193 2.01 44.26 -13.86
C GLU A 193 2.02 43.22 -12.73
N PRO A 194 3.07 42.40 -12.61
CA PRO A 194 3.12 41.36 -11.59
C PRO A 194 3.17 41.96 -10.17
N SER A 195 2.49 41.31 -9.24
CA SER A 195 2.50 41.69 -7.82
C SER A 195 3.45 40.81 -7.01
N LYS A 196 4.08 41.35 -5.96
CA LYS A 196 4.81 40.54 -4.97
C LYS A 196 3.86 39.59 -4.26
N ILE A 197 4.34 38.39 -3.92
CA ILE A 197 3.60 37.40 -3.13
C ILE A 197 3.65 37.82 -1.65
N ASN A 198 2.48 37.94 -1.02
CA ASN A 198 2.42 38.30 0.40
C ASN A 198 2.73 37.09 1.28
N VAL A 199 3.59 37.29 2.28
CA VAL A 199 3.95 36.33 3.32
C VAL A 199 3.49 36.88 4.67
N TYR A 200 2.52 36.24 5.31
CA TYR A 200 1.98 36.66 6.61
C TYR A 200 2.59 35.82 7.74
N ILE A 201 3.30 36.47 8.66
CA ILE A 201 3.96 35.79 9.78
C ILE A 201 2.99 35.71 10.97
N THR A 202 2.41 34.53 11.21
CA THR A 202 1.42 34.31 12.29
C THR A 202 2.09 34.34 13.68
N GLY A 203 1.28 34.44 14.74
CA GLY A 203 1.81 34.51 16.11
C GLY A 203 2.55 35.82 16.42
N THR A 204 2.53 36.80 15.52
CA THR A 204 3.16 38.11 15.73
C THR A 204 2.14 39.21 16.04
N GLY A 205 0.85 38.88 16.25
CA GLY A 205 -0.20 39.86 16.53
C GLY A 205 -0.88 40.45 15.30
N LEU A 206 -0.72 39.82 14.13
CA LEU A 206 -1.45 40.17 12.91
C LEU A 206 -2.95 39.85 13.06
N ALA A 207 -3.80 40.88 13.06
CA ALA A 207 -5.24 40.74 13.39
C ALA A 207 -6.02 39.77 12.47
N LYS A 208 -5.73 39.76 11.16
CA LYS A 208 -6.38 38.89 10.16
C LYS A 208 -5.67 37.53 9.97
N HIS A 209 -4.47 37.36 10.54
CA HIS A 209 -3.66 36.14 10.47
C HIS A 209 -3.06 35.82 11.84
N ALA A 210 -3.93 35.68 12.85
CA ALA A 210 -3.50 35.54 14.24
C ALA A 210 -2.76 34.21 14.52
N SER A 211 -3.17 33.13 13.87
CA SER A 211 -2.66 31.77 14.09
C SER A 211 -2.57 30.95 12.80
N GLY A 212 -1.94 29.77 12.86
CA GLY A 212 -1.70 28.87 11.73
C GLY A 212 -0.22 28.52 11.61
N PHE A 213 0.11 27.27 11.30
CA PHE A 213 1.50 26.81 11.18
C PHE A 213 2.12 27.17 9.84
N ALA A 214 1.54 26.68 8.74
CA ALA A 214 1.99 26.92 7.38
C ALA A 214 0.81 26.70 6.40
N PHE A 215 0.71 27.53 5.37
CA PHE A 215 -0.27 27.42 4.29
C PHE A 215 0.17 28.26 3.09
N GLY A 216 0.04 27.72 1.87
CA GLY A 216 0.32 28.39 0.61
C GLY A 216 -0.86 28.32 -0.36
N ALA A 217 -1.19 29.47 -0.97
CA ALA A 217 -2.10 29.59 -2.11
C ALA A 217 -1.80 30.94 -2.81
N GLU A 218 -2.80 31.84 -2.96
CA GLU A 218 -2.56 33.22 -3.42
C GLU A 218 -1.50 33.94 -2.56
N ASN A 219 -1.49 33.64 -1.26
CA ASN A 219 -0.53 34.19 -0.31
C ASN A 219 0.07 33.04 0.50
N ILE A 220 1.13 33.33 1.24
CA ILE A 220 1.79 32.38 2.13
C ILE A 220 1.53 32.82 3.57
N VAL A 221 1.13 31.90 4.43
CA VAL A 221 0.90 32.13 5.86
C VAL A 221 1.82 31.19 6.61
N MET A 222 2.72 31.71 7.45
CA MET A 222 3.71 30.88 8.15
C MET A 222 3.97 31.36 9.57
N ASN A 223 4.05 30.43 10.49
CA ASN A 223 4.52 30.69 11.84
C ASN A 223 6.07 30.78 11.85
N PRO A 224 6.70 31.56 12.75
CA PRO A 224 8.15 31.57 12.91
C PRO A 224 8.77 30.18 13.12
N SER A 225 8.03 29.23 13.73
CA SER A 225 8.47 27.83 13.87
C SER A 225 8.57 27.07 12.53
N ALA A 226 7.88 27.50 11.49
CA ALA A 226 7.97 26.96 10.12
C ALA A 226 9.06 27.67 9.28
N LEU A 227 9.59 28.80 9.75
CA LEU A 227 10.59 29.64 9.08
C LEU A 227 12.01 29.41 9.63
N GLY A 228 12.32 28.18 10.03
CA GLY A 228 13.67 27.82 10.46
C GLY A 228 14.71 27.99 9.36
N GLU A 229 15.97 28.14 9.74
CA GLU A 229 17.09 28.23 8.80
C GLU A 229 17.24 26.93 8.00
N GLY A 230 17.10 27.04 6.67
CA GLY A 230 17.05 25.88 5.77
C GLY A 230 15.68 25.18 5.72
N SER A 231 14.59 25.87 6.07
CA SER A 231 13.26 25.25 6.18
C SER A 231 12.76 24.69 4.84
N SER A 232 12.40 23.41 4.86
CA SER A 232 11.70 22.69 3.80
C SER A 232 10.27 23.20 3.60
N VAL A 233 9.65 23.76 4.65
CA VAL A 233 8.27 24.24 4.61
C VAL A 233 8.14 25.45 3.67
N VAL A 234 9.16 26.30 3.59
CA VAL A 234 9.16 27.44 2.66
C VAL A 234 9.04 26.98 1.22
N VAL A 235 9.79 25.94 0.83
CA VAL A 235 9.74 25.39 -0.53
C VAL A 235 8.37 24.78 -0.82
N HIS A 236 7.84 24.02 0.15
CA HIS A 236 6.53 23.37 0.06
C HIS A 236 5.41 24.40 -0.13
N GLU A 237 5.28 25.39 0.75
CA GLU A 237 4.19 26.36 0.68
C GLU A 237 4.33 27.30 -0.52
N PHE A 238 5.55 27.70 -0.88
CA PHE A 238 5.75 28.49 -2.09
C PHE A 238 5.34 27.72 -3.36
N THR A 239 5.56 26.40 -3.39
CA THR A 239 5.08 25.54 -4.50
C THR A 239 3.57 25.65 -4.68
N HIS A 240 2.79 25.71 -3.60
CA HIS A 240 1.34 25.93 -3.71
C HIS A 240 0.98 27.31 -4.26
N SER A 241 1.78 28.35 -3.99
CA SER A 241 1.63 29.63 -4.67
C SER A 241 1.89 29.51 -6.16
N VAL A 242 2.95 28.80 -6.58
CA VAL A 242 3.17 28.53 -8.01
C VAL A 242 1.97 27.81 -8.63
N GLN A 243 1.43 26.78 -7.98
CA GLN A 243 0.24 26.04 -8.43
C GLN A 243 -1.00 26.94 -8.53
N TYR A 244 -1.22 27.82 -7.55
CA TYR A 244 -2.37 28.73 -7.53
C TYR A 244 -2.35 29.68 -8.74
N TYR A 245 -1.22 30.34 -8.96
CA TYR A 245 -1.07 31.32 -10.05
C TYR A 245 -0.96 30.68 -11.43
N SER A 246 -0.41 29.46 -11.53
CA SER A 246 -0.43 28.69 -12.77
C SER A 246 -1.77 28.02 -13.06
N LYS A 247 -2.76 28.19 -12.17
CA LYS A 247 -4.07 27.50 -12.19
C LYS A 247 -3.97 25.97 -12.21
N GLY A 248 -2.88 25.40 -11.67
CA GLY A 248 -2.65 23.97 -11.65
C GLY A 248 -3.73 23.21 -10.88
N TYR A 249 -4.65 22.57 -11.61
CA TYR A 249 -5.76 21.78 -11.04
C TYR A 249 -6.66 22.50 -10.02
N ARG A 250 -6.63 23.84 -9.95
CA ARG A 250 -7.47 24.62 -9.03
C ARG A 250 -8.97 24.32 -9.23
N ASN A 251 -9.73 24.30 -8.14
CA ASN A 251 -11.18 24.05 -8.10
C ASN A 251 -11.57 22.66 -8.65
N SER A 252 -10.86 21.60 -8.25
CA SER A 252 -11.15 20.21 -8.63
C SER A 252 -11.31 19.30 -7.41
N PRO A 253 -12.29 18.38 -7.41
CA PRO A 253 -12.47 17.41 -6.33
C PRO A 253 -11.47 16.23 -6.38
N PHE A 254 -10.61 16.16 -7.41
CA PHE A 254 -9.75 14.98 -7.67
C PHE A 254 -8.29 15.14 -7.24
N VAL A 255 -7.87 16.32 -6.75
CA VAL A 255 -6.43 16.71 -6.80
C VAL A 255 -5.82 17.17 -5.48
N GLY A 256 -6.56 17.12 -4.36
CA GLY A 256 -6.01 17.52 -3.05
C GLY A 256 -4.71 16.79 -2.70
N TRP A 257 -4.62 15.50 -3.03
CA TRP A 257 -3.41 14.71 -2.86
C TRP A 257 -2.25 15.18 -3.74
N PHE A 258 -2.53 15.68 -4.93
CA PHE A 258 -1.50 16.05 -5.90
C PHE A 258 -0.81 17.35 -5.53
N TRP A 259 -1.55 18.31 -4.94
CA TRP A 259 -0.97 19.57 -4.46
C TRP A 259 0.11 19.31 -3.41
N GLU A 260 -0.24 18.57 -2.36
CA GLU A 260 0.64 18.21 -1.25
C GLU A 260 1.83 17.34 -1.70
N CYS A 261 1.56 16.35 -2.56
CA CYS A 261 2.57 15.47 -3.15
C CYS A 261 3.62 16.27 -3.95
N HIS A 262 3.18 17.24 -4.75
CA HIS A 262 4.07 18.03 -5.61
C HIS A 262 4.82 19.11 -4.82
N GLY A 263 4.22 19.68 -3.77
CA GLY A 263 4.93 20.52 -2.80
C GLY A 263 6.12 19.79 -2.18
N ASN A 264 5.92 18.54 -1.78
CA ASN A 264 6.98 17.67 -1.29
C ASN A 264 8.00 17.28 -2.36
N TRP A 265 7.55 16.99 -3.58
CA TRP A 265 8.45 16.71 -4.70
C TRP A 265 9.37 17.91 -5.02
N SER A 266 8.81 19.12 -5.09
CA SER A 266 9.55 20.36 -5.35
C SER A 266 10.55 20.65 -4.23
N THR A 267 10.15 20.41 -2.98
CA THR A 267 11.05 20.43 -1.83
C THR A 267 12.20 19.43 -2.00
N HIS A 268 11.91 18.21 -2.43
CA HIS A 268 12.94 17.18 -2.66
C HIS A 268 13.90 17.53 -3.82
N GLN A 269 13.43 18.27 -4.83
CA GLN A 269 14.31 18.77 -5.89
C GLN A 269 15.33 19.78 -5.35
N PHE A 270 14.87 20.71 -4.51
CA PHE A 270 15.70 21.74 -3.89
C PHE A 270 16.61 21.19 -2.78
N MET A 271 16.09 20.23 -2.00
CA MET A 271 16.73 19.65 -0.81
C MET A 271 16.86 18.13 -0.95
N PRO A 272 17.91 17.62 -1.64
CA PRO A 272 18.11 16.18 -1.83
C PRO A 272 18.13 15.37 -0.53
N GLY A 273 18.69 15.95 0.54
CA GLY A 273 18.76 15.34 1.87
C GLY A 273 17.44 15.21 2.61
N TYR A 274 16.35 15.78 2.06
CA TYR A 274 15.00 15.68 2.58
C TYR A 274 14.10 14.94 1.58
N PRO A 275 14.01 13.60 1.65
CA PRO A 275 13.04 12.79 0.91
C PRO A 275 11.72 12.65 1.71
N PRO A 276 10.80 13.63 1.66
CA PRO A 276 9.65 13.69 2.57
C PRO A 276 8.77 12.45 2.44
N VAL A 277 8.42 11.88 3.60
CA VAL A 277 7.47 10.76 3.78
C VAL A 277 7.72 9.55 2.85
N LEU A 278 8.94 9.38 2.35
CA LEU A 278 9.29 8.30 1.42
C LEU A 278 9.02 6.91 2.00
N ALA A 279 9.42 6.70 3.26
CA ALA A 279 9.19 5.46 3.98
C ALA A 279 7.69 5.10 4.08
N HIS A 280 6.83 6.11 4.25
CA HIS A 280 5.38 5.94 4.32
C HIS A 280 4.80 5.50 2.98
N TYR A 281 5.23 6.13 1.88
CA TYR A 281 4.86 5.71 0.54
C TYR A 281 5.36 4.28 0.24
N ALA A 282 6.64 4.00 0.50
CA ALA A 282 7.25 2.71 0.24
C ALA A 282 6.53 1.56 0.96
N GLY A 283 6.13 1.76 2.22
CA GLY A 283 5.36 0.79 2.99
C GLY A 283 3.95 0.51 2.45
N ARG A 284 3.42 1.36 1.55
CA ARG A 284 2.05 1.30 1.02
C ARG A 284 2.02 1.43 -0.50
N ALA A 285 3.11 1.11 -1.19
CA ALA A 285 3.25 1.35 -2.62
C ALA A 285 2.25 0.57 -3.49
N HIS A 286 1.63 -0.48 -2.95
CA HIS A 286 0.60 -1.27 -3.61
C HIS A 286 -0.78 -0.59 -3.69
N TYR A 287 -1.01 0.48 -2.93
CA TYR A 287 -2.23 1.28 -3.06
C TYR A 287 -2.26 2.06 -4.38
N GLU A 288 -3.43 2.56 -4.74
CA GLU A 288 -3.57 3.45 -5.90
C GLU A 288 -2.67 4.69 -5.76
N LEU A 289 -2.01 5.12 -6.84
CA LEU A 289 -0.99 6.18 -6.77
C LEU A 289 -1.56 7.55 -6.32
N ASN A 290 -2.85 7.78 -6.59
CA ASN A 290 -3.62 8.94 -6.12
C ASN A 290 -4.31 8.67 -4.77
N SER A 291 -3.87 7.66 -4.02
CA SER A 291 -4.48 7.36 -2.74
C SER A 291 -4.33 8.55 -1.80
N THR A 292 -5.41 8.90 -1.11
CA THR A 292 -5.35 9.86 0.00
C THR A 292 -4.39 9.44 1.11
N ARG A 293 -3.97 8.17 1.12
CA ARG A 293 -2.96 7.60 2.02
C ARG A 293 -1.54 7.97 1.63
N HIS A 294 -1.32 8.37 0.39
CA HIS A 294 -0.05 8.87 -0.12
C HIS A 294 -0.02 10.39 -0.27
N ASN A 295 -0.98 11.13 0.30
CA ASN A 295 -1.20 12.57 0.11
C ASN A 295 0.10 13.39 -0.08
N TYR A 296 1.12 13.09 0.72
CA TYR A 296 2.43 13.76 0.72
C TYR A 296 3.56 12.99 0.02
N GLY A 297 3.40 11.69 -0.23
CA GLY A 297 4.48 10.75 -0.52
C GLY A 297 4.46 10.07 -1.88
N SER A 298 3.41 10.22 -2.68
CA SER A 298 3.35 9.60 -4.02
C SER A 298 4.28 10.26 -5.04
N TRP A 299 5.15 11.19 -4.66
CA TRP A 299 6.02 11.91 -5.57
C TRP A 299 7.03 11.08 -6.41
N PRO A 300 7.40 9.82 -6.09
CA PRO A 300 8.36 9.07 -6.91
C PRO A 300 7.98 8.91 -8.40
N PHE A 301 6.70 8.93 -8.79
CA PHE A 301 6.35 8.94 -10.22
C PHE A 301 6.72 10.27 -10.90
N LEU A 302 6.61 11.40 -10.19
CA LEU A 302 7.08 12.70 -10.67
C LEU A 302 8.61 12.68 -10.82
N GLN A 303 9.32 12.04 -9.89
CA GLN A 303 10.77 11.85 -10.02
C GLN A 303 11.13 10.99 -11.23
N THR A 304 10.34 9.95 -11.49
CA THR A 304 10.52 9.09 -12.68
C THR A 304 10.37 9.91 -13.96
N LEU A 305 9.32 10.73 -14.06
CA LEU A 305 9.11 11.64 -15.20
C LEU A 305 10.23 12.70 -15.31
N ALA A 306 10.65 13.30 -14.19
CA ALA A 306 11.67 14.34 -14.17
C ALA A 306 13.05 13.84 -14.65
N GLU A 307 13.40 12.60 -14.28
CA GLU A 307 14.65 11.97 -14.69
C GLU A 307 14.55 11.23 -16.03
N HIS A 308 13.36 11.11 -16.61
CA HIS A 308 13.17 10.44 -17.89
C HIS A 308 13.63 11.37 -19.04
N PRO A 309 14.58 10.94 -19.89
CA PRO A 309 15.18 11.81 -20.92
C PRO A 309 14.20 12.41 -21.93
N SER A 310 13.08 11.73 -22.22
CA SER A 310 12.02 12.26 -23.11
C SER A 310 11.12 13.32 -22.48
N PHE A 311 11.25 13.57 -21.18
CA PHE A 311 10.42 14.51 -20.42
C PHE A 311 11.25 15.63 -19.79
N GLY A 312 12.18 15.26 -18.90
CA GLY A 312 13.04 16.18 -18.17
C GLY A 312 12.36 16.87 -16.97
N PRO A 313 13.14 17.62 -16.17
CA PRO A 313 12.71 18.14 -14.86
C PRO A 313 11.58 19.18 -14.93
N ALA A 314 11.38 19.83 -16.08
CA ALA A 314 10.31 20.80 -16.27
C ALA A 314 8.93 20.14 -16.52
N PHE A 315 8.88 18.87 -16.95
CA PHE A 315 7.62 18.23 -17.33
C PHE A 315 6.61 18.13 -16.18
N PRO A 316 7.00 17.71 -14.95
CA PRO A 316 6.10 17.73 -13.79
C PRO A 316 5.43 19.08 -13.50
N TYR A 317 6.05 20.19 -13.89
CA TYR A 317 5.47 21.54 -13.75
C TYR A 317 4.62 21.92 -14.96
N ALA A 318 5.03 21.50 -16.16
CA ALA A 318 4.36 21.85 -17.42
C ALA A 318 2.91 21.32 -17.52
N ILE A 319 2.55 20.28 -16.76
CA ILE A 319 1.19 19.76 -16.75
C ILE A 319 0.19 20.70 -16.04
N TRP A 320 0.65 21.60 -15.18
CA TRP A 320 -0.22 22.52 -14.44
C TRP A 320 -0.96 23.50 -15.36
N PRO A 321 -0.28 24.34 -16.17
CA PRO A 321 -0.95 25.23 -17.11
C PRO A 321 -1.60 24.46 -18.27
N ALA A 322 -1.17 23.22 -18.53
CA ALA A 322 -1.73 22.39 -19.60
C ALA A 322 -3.04 21.68 -19.19
N CYS A 323 -3.40 21.66 -17.91
CA CYS A 323 -4.65 21.05 -17.43
C CYS A 323 -5.88 21.73 -18.07
N LYS A 324 -6.78 20.94 -18.66
CA LYS A 324 -8.03 21.49 -19.21
C LYS A 324 -8.96 22.00 -18.12
N ARG A 325 -9.71 23.06 -18.45
CA ARG A 325 -10.60 23.77 -17.53
C ARG A 325 -11.95 24.03 -18.19
N ASN A 326 -13.01 24.12 -17.38
CA ASN A 326 -14.34 24.53 -17.82
C ASN A 326 -14.52 26.06 -17.78
N GLU A 327 -15.69 26.53 -18.22
CA GLU A 327 -16.04 27.96 -18.28
C GLU A 327 -16.05 28.67 -16.91
N ARG A 328 -16.17 27.92 -15.81
CA ARG A 328 -16.11 28.45 -14.43
C ARG A 328 -14.70 28.39 -13.85
N ASP A 329 -13.69 28.20 -14.70
CA ASP A 329 -12.29 28.05 -14.29
C ASP A 329 -12.11 26.89 -13.28
N GLY A 330 -12.85 25.79 -13.46
CA GLY A 330 -12.66 24.53 -12.74
C GLY A 330 -11.89 23.52 -13.58
N ALA A 331 -10.88 22.86 -13.01
CA ALA A 331 -10.17 21.80 -13.71
C ALA A 331 -11.10 20.60 -13.98
N ILE A 332 -11.06 20.09 -15.21
CA ILE A 332 -11.89 18.94 -15.65
C ILE A 332 -11.06 17.68 -15.92
N GLU A 333 -9.73 17.79 -15.86
CA GLU A 333 -8.80 16.67 -15.91
C GLU A 333 -8.15 16.50 -14.53
N ASP A 334 -7.80 15.26 -14.19
CA ASP A 334 -6.83 14.99 -13.13
C ASP A 334 -5.39 14.92 -13.68
N PRO A 335 -4.37 14.89 -12.81
CA PRO A 335 -2.97 14.88 -13.23
C PRO A 335 -2.60 13.72 -14.14
N PHE A 336 -3.18 12.52 -13.95
CA PHE A 336 -2.86 11.37 -14.78
C PHE A 336 -3.39 11.55 -16.19
N GLN A 337 -4.64 12.02 -16.33
CA GLN A 337 -5.22 12.34 -17.64
C GLN A 337 -4.39 13.40 -18.38
N THR A 338 -3.96 14.46 -17.68
CA THR A 338 -3.11 15.49 -18.30
C THR A 338 -1.75 14.90 -18.72
N ILE A 339 -1.10 14.09 -17.89
CA ILE A 339 0.17 13.44 -18.24
C ILE A 339 0.00 12.55 -19.48
N MET A 340 -0.99 11.66 -19.47
CA MET A 340 -1.31 10.75 -20.58
C MET A 340 -1.53 11.52 -21.89
N ARG A 341 -2.29 12.61 -21.83
CA ARG A 341 -2.57 13.47 -22.98
C ARG A 341 -1.34 14.23 -23.45
N VAL A 342 -0.67 14.97 -22.57
CA VAL A 342 0.49 15.82 -22.93
C VAL A 342 1.64 14.96 -23.45
N GLY A 343 1.85 13.76 -22.90
CA GLY A 343 2.84 12.82 -23.44
C GLY A 343 2.51 12.35 -24.87
N THR A 344 1.23 12.16 -25.18
CA THR A 344 0.75 11.82 -26.54
C THR A 344 0.93 13.01 -27.48
N GLU A 345 0.55 14.21 -27.05
CA GLU A 345 0.69 15.46 -27.82
C GLU A 345 2.16 15.77 -28.15
N ARG A 346 3.09 15.43 -27.23
CA ARG A 346 4.54 15.57 -27.43
C ARG A 346 5.16 14.43 -28.26
N GLY A 347 4.37 13.42 -28.65
CA GLY A 347 4.84 12.27 -29.41
C GLY A 347 5.74 11.31 -28.62
N VAL A 348 5.73 11.37 -27.28
CA VAL A 348 6.52 10.46 -26.42
C VAL A 348 5.94 9.04 -26.48
N TRP A 349 4.62 8.93 -26.53
CA TRP A 349 3.91 7.66 -26.70
C TRP A 349 2.72 7.81 -27.64
N LYS A 350 2.29 6.69 -28.25
CA LYS A 350 1.15 6.66 -29.18
C LYS A 350 -0.20 6.61 -28.48
N GLU A 351 -0.28 5.94 -27.33
CA GLU A 351 -1.49 5.77 -26.54
C GLU A 351 -1.17 6.12 -25.08
N GLY A 352 -1.96 7.01 -24.50
CA GLY A 352 -1.64 7.65 -23.23
C GLY A 352 -1.70 6.70 -22.04
N VAL A 353 -2.72 5.84 -21.96
CA VAL A 353 -2.90 4.92 -20.83
C VAL A 353 -1.79 3.88 -20.79
N ALA A 354 -1.46 3.30 -21.94
CA ALA A 354 -0.37 2.35 -22.09
C ALA A 354 0.99 3.01 -21.83
N GLY A 355 1.25 4.18 -22.41
CA GLY A 355 2.50 4.91 -22.19
C GLY A 355 2.71 5.30 -20.72
N PHE A 356 1.65 5.75 -20.04
CA PHE A 356 1.70 6.01 -18.61
C PHE A 356 1.92 4.73 -17.79
N GLY A 357 1.28 3.62 -18.17
CA GLY A 357 1.54 2.31 -17.57
C GLY A 357 3.01 1.88 -17.68
N ASP A 358 3.68 2.19 -18.78
CA ASP A 358 5.11 1.89 -18.95
C ASP A 358 5.98 2.72 -17.98
N ILE A 359 5.64 3.99 -17.76
CA ILE A 359 6.29 4.84 -16.74
C ILE A 359 6.11 4.27 -15.32
N ILE A 360 4.93 3.75 -15.00
CA ILE A 360 4.70 3.12 -13.69
C ILE A 360 5.47 1.79 -13.58
N GLY A 361 5.60 1.04 -14.68
CA GLY A 361 6.47 -0.14 -14.75
C GLY A 361 7.94 0.20 -14.50
N GLU A 362 8.44 1.30 -15.09
CA GLU A 362 9.78 1.82 -14.82
C GLU A 362 9.94 2.25 -13.36
N LEU A 363 8.97 3.00 -12.82
CA LEU A 363 8.94 3.37 -11.40
C LEU A 363 9.13 2.13 -10.52
N ALA A 364 8.32 1.09 -10.73
CA ALA A 364 8.40 -0.16 -9.97
C ALA A 364 9.79 -0.81 -10.06
N ALA A 365 10.35 -0.90 -11.27
CA ALA A 365 11.69 -1.47 -11.46
C ALA A 365 12.77 -0.65 -10.73
N ARG A 366 12.70 0.67 -10.80
CA ARG A 366 13.68 1.58 -10.17
C ARG A 366 13.56 1.60 -8.65
N MET A 367 12.36 1.41 -8.10
CA MET A 367 12.13 1.32 -6.64
C MET A 367 12.84 0.12 -5.99
N VAL A 368 13.28 -0.89 -6.74
CA VAL A 368 14.01 -2.05 -6.17
C VAL A 368 15.25 -1.62 -5.41
N ALA A 369 16.07 -0.74 -6.00
CA ALA A 369 17.24 -0.15 -5.36
C ALA A 369 17.14 1.37 -5.25
N TRP A 370 15.96 1.94 -5.50
CA TRP A 370 15.73 3.38 -5.57
C TRP A 370 16.74 4.05 -6.52
N ASP A 371 16.82 3.52 -7.74
CA ASP A 371 17.74 3.94 -8.81
C ASP A 371 17.36 5.32 -9.39
N PHE A 372 17.45 6.33 -8.55
CA PHE A 372 17.24 7.74 -8.83
C PHE A 372 18.53 8.52 -8.55
N GLN A 373 18.56 9.80 -8.93
CA GLN A 373 19.66 10.70 -8.56
C GLN A 373 19.91 10.67 -7.05
N ASN A 374 18.86 10.67 -6.24
CA ASN A 374 18.95 10.76 -4.78
C ASN A 374 19.00 9.40 -4.06
N GLN A 375 19.54 8.37 -4.73
CA GLN A 375 19.60 6.98 -4.22
C GLN A 375 20.15 6.87 -2.79
N PHE A 376 21.23 7.59 -2.46
CA PHE A 376 21.82 7.53 -1.12
C PHE A 376 20.79 7.91 -0.04
N TYR A 377 20.07 9.02 -0.24
CA TYR A 377 19.07 9.52 0.68
C TYR A 377 17.84 8.61 0.75
N HIS A 378 17.41 8.06 -0.39
CA HIS A 378 16.29 7.10 -0.43
C HIS A 378 16.63 5.82 0.32
N GLN A 379 17.82 5.25 0.07
CA GLN A 379 18.31 4.05 0.77
C GLN A 379 18.46 4.27 2.27
N LYS A 380 18.96 5.43 2.68
CA LYS A 380 19.03 5.84 4.09
C LYS A 380 17.65 5.78 4.75
N GLU A 381 16.63 6.37 4.12
CA GLU A 381 15.26 6.36 4.66
C GLU A 381 14.65 4.96 4.75
N LEU A 382 14.89 4.10 3.77
CA LEU A 382 14.31 2.75 3.77
C LEU A 382 14.99 1.82 4.76
N ARG A 383 16.31 1.96 4.90
CA ARG A 383 17.03 1.28 5.98
C ARG A 383 16.54 1.77 7.35
N ASN A 384 16.24 3.06 7.48
CA ASN A 384 15.61 3.62 8.69
C ASN A 384 14.19 3.10 8.91
N LEU A 385 13.38 2.96 7.86
CA LEU A 385 12.07 2.32 7.93
C LEU A 385 12.20 0.93 8.55
N VAL A 386 13.07 0.08 8.01
CA VAL A 386 13.28 -1.28 8.53
C VAL A 386 13.81 -1.26 9.97
N ARG A 387 14.77 -0.39 10.28
CA ARG A 387 15.42 -0.29 11.60
C ARG A 387 14.47 0.14 12.71
N HIS A 388 13.54 1.06 12.42
CA HIS A 388 12.67 1.67 13.44
C HIS A 388 11.20 1.24 13.32
N SER A 389 10.88 0.31 12.40
CA SER A 389 9.50 -0.11 12.19
C SER A 389 8.94 -0.85 13.40
N ARG A 390 7.87 -0.29 13.98
CA ARG A 390 7.10 -0.93 15.03
C ARG A 390 6.27 -2.10 14.47
N SER A 391 5.74 -1.96 13.27
CA SER A 391 5.02 -3.01 12.52
C SER A 391 5.98 -3.84 11.65
N VAL A 392 5.52 -4.95 11.08
CA VAL A 392 6.31 -5.67 10.08
C VAL A 392 6.46 -4.79 8.83
N PRO A 393 7.69 -4.50 8.35
CA PRO A 393 7.87 -3.72 7.14
C PRO A 393 7.21 -4.39 5.93
N SER A 394 6.45 -3.62 5.15
CA SER A 394 5.63 -4.09 4.05
C SER A 394 6.06 -3.58 2.67
N HIS A 395 7.13 -2.78 2.63
CA HIS A 395 7.73 -2.27 1.38
C HIS A 395 8.31 -3.37 0.47
N ARG A 396 8.38 -4.61 0.97
CA ARG A 396 8.66 -5.83 0.20
C ARG A 396 7.47 -6.78 0.38
N THR A 397 6.95 -7.28 -0.73
CA THR A 397 5.75 -8.11 -0.78
C THR A 397 6.10 -9.57 -0.51
N MET A 398 5.47 -10.13 0.52
CA MET A 398 5.53 -11.56 0.83
C MET A 398 4.51 -12.32 -0.03
N LEU A 399 4.92 -13.44 -0.62
CA LEU A 399 4.05 -14.32 -1.37
C LEU A 399 3.66 -15.58 -0.57
N GLU A 400 2.47 -16.08 -0.82
CA GLU A 400 1.96 -17.35 -0.29
C GLU A 400 1.75 -18.38 -1.41
N PRO A 401 1.88 -19.69 -1.13
CA PRO A 401 1.62 -20.73 -2.11
C PRO A 401 0.17 -20.72 -2.59
N VAL A 402 -0.02 -20.95 -3.89
CA VAL A 402 -1.34 -21.14 -4.48
C VAL A 402 -1.82 -22.57 -4.20
N ALA A 403 -2.95 -22.69 -3.48
CA ALA A 403 -3.39 -23.97 -2.91
C ALA A 403 -3.74 -25.06 -3.94
N ASP A 404 -4.04 -24.70 -5.19
CA ASP A 404 -4.41 -25.62 -6.27
C ASP A 404 -3.38 -25.66 -7.42
N ARG A 405 -2.27 -24.93 -7.30
CA ARG A 405 -1.20 -24.87 -8.30
C ARG A 405 0.16 -25.02 -7.63
N ALA A 406 0.65 -26.26 -7.55
CA ALA A 406 1.96 -26.55 -6.96
C ALA A 406 3.08 -25.73 -7.62
N GLY A 407 3.94 -25.12 -6.81
CA GLY A 407 5.04 -24.26 -7.27
C GLY A 407 4.64 -22.86 -7.75
N TRP A 408 3.35 -22.51 -7.69
CA TRP A 408 2.86 -21.15 -7.93
C TRP A 408 2.63 -20.41 -6.62
N TRP A 409 2.78 -19.09 -6.70
CA TRP A 409 2.75 -18.16 -5.58
C TRP A 409 1.86 -16.95 -5.91
N LYS A 410 1.25 -16.35 -4.91
CA LYS A 410 0.42 -15.13 -5.03
C LYS A 410 0.67 -14.19 -3.85
N PRO A 411 0.47 -12.87 -3.97
CA PRO A 411 0.39 -12.01 -2.80
C PRO A 411 -0.91 -12.34 -2.03
N ILE A 412 -0.96 -12.02 -0.74
CA ILE A 412 -2.25 -11.95 -0.04
C ILE A 412 -3.16 -10.94 -0.76
N PHE A 413 -4.47 -11.17 -0.79
CA PHE A 413 -5.39 -10.36 -1.60
C PHE A 413 -5.31 -8.85 -1.30
N SER A 414 -5.19 -8.47 -0.02
CA SER A 414 -5.09 -7.05 0.37
C SER A 414 -3.78 -6.37 -0.05
N HIS A 415 -2.70 -7.14 -0.26
CA HIS A 415 -1.41 -6.61 -0.72
C HIS A 415 -1.28 -6.65 -2.26
N ALA A 416 -2.24 -7.25 -2.97
CA ALA A 416 -2.30 -7.15 -4.42
C ALA A 416 -2.37 -5.68 -4.85
N PRO A 417 -1.63 -5.28 -5.90
CA PRO A 417 -1.53 -3.89 -6.30
C PRO A 417 -2.86 -3.38 -6.86
N ARG A 418 -3.15 -2.12 -6.60
CA ARG A 418 -4.27 -1.36 -7.16
C ARG A 418 -3.82 -0.55 -8.37
N GLN A 419 -4.69 0.28 -8.94
CA GLN A 419 -4.36 1.09 -10.11
C GLN A 419 -3.08 1.91 -9.88
N TYR A 420 -2.03 1.60 -10.65
CA TYR A 420 -0.69 2.18 -10.56
C TYR A 420 0.08 1.87 -9.27
N GLY A 421 -0.38 0.87 -8.51
CA GLY A 421 0.30 0.34 -7.34
C GLY A 421 1.41 -0.65 -7.71
N VAL A 422 2.36 -0.81 -6.78
CA VAL A 422 3.59 -1.58 -6.94
C VAL A 422 3.71 -2.67 -5.88
N ASN A 423 4.17 -3.84 -6.30
CA ASN A 423 4.69 -4.91 -5.46
C ASN A 423 6.16 -5.15 -5.79
N LEU A 424 6.99 -5.34 -4.75
CA LEU A 424 8.41 -5.68 -4.87
C LEU A 424 8.65 -7.00 -4.13
N VAL A 425 8.85 -8.09 -4.87
CA VAL A 425 9.02 -9.43 -4.30
C VAL A 425 10.49 -9.80 -4.31
N ASP A 426 11.11 -9.88 -3.13
CA ASP A 426 12.50 -10.33 -3.03
C ASP A 426 12.59 -11.84 -3.28
N LEU A 427 13.60 -12.24 -4.05
CA LEU A 427 13.84 -13.62 -4.46
C LEU A 427 15.18 -14.11 -3.91
N VAL A 428 15.23 -15.39 -3.57
CA VAL A 428 16.45 -16.12 -3.17
C VAL A 428 16.88 -16.99 -4.35
N PRO A 429 17.93 -16.60 -5.11
CA PRO A 429 18.41 -17.38 -6.24
C PRO A 429 19.01 -18.71 -5.79
N SER A 430 18.70 -19.79 -6.51
CA SER A 430 19.30 -21.12 -6.36
C SER A 430 20.03 -21.59 -7.63
N ALA A 431 19.96 -20.79 -8.70
CA ALA A 431 20.70 -21.00 -9.94
C ALA A 431 21.20 -19.66 -10.50
N LYS A 432 22.17 -19.74 -11.43
CA LYS A 432 22.70 -18.55 -12.14
C LYS A 432 21.61 -17.86 -12.96
N THR A 433 20.84 -18.63 -13.71
CA THR A 433 19.75 -18.10 -14.55
C THR A 433 18.44 -18.30 -13.82
N VAL A 434 17.75 -17.20 -13.53
CA VAL A 434 16.42 -17.22 -12.91
C VAL A 434 15.37 -16.92 -13.97
N SER A 435 14.36 -17.77 -14.06
CA SER A 435 13.20 -17.57 -14.93
C SER A 435 11.94 -17.41 -14.09
N VAL A 436 11.09 -16.47 -14.51
CA VAL A 436 9.78 -16.21 -13.91
C VAL A 436 8.72 -16.43 -14.97
N ASP A 437 7.60 -17.04 -14.60
CA ASP A 437 6.38 -17.09 -15.43
C ASP A 437 5.24 -16.39 -14.66
N PHE A 438 4.77 -15.27 -15.21
CA PHE A 438 3.80 -14.39 -14.56
C PHE A 438 2.41 -14.53 -15.20
N ALA A 439 1.40 -14.74 -14.38
CA ALA A 439 0.00 -14.83 -14.81
C ALA A 439 -0.87 -13.88 -13.98
N GLY A 440 -1.29 -12.77 -14.57
CA GLY A 440 -2.30 -11.91 -13.96
C GLY A 440 -3.68 -12.58 -13.92
N ILE A 441 -4.44 -12.36 -12.84
CA ILE A 441 -5.84 -12.79 -12.73
C ILE A 441 -6.69 -11.66 -13.32
N VAL A 442 -7.23 -11.89 -14.51
CA VAL A 442 -7.85 -10.83 -15.31
C VAL A 442 -9.31 -10.63 -14.94
N ASP A 443 -9.63 -9.42 -14.47
CA ASP A 443 -10.99 -8.86 -14.59
C ASP A 443 -11.04 -8.01 -15.86
N GLU A 444 -11.73 -8.53 -16.87
CA GLU A 444 -11.85 -7.90 -18.19
C GLU A 444 -12.63 -6.57 -18.14
N THR A 445 -13.48 -6.36 -17.13
CA THR A 445 -14.28 -5.13 -17.00
C THR A 445 -13.49 -3.96 -16.43
N GLU A 446 -12.40 -4.27 -15.71
CA GLU A 446 -11.46 -3.31 -15.13
C GLU A 446 -10.24 -3.07 -16.04
N GLY A 447 -10.16 -3.74 -17.19
CA GLY A 447 -9.02 -3.62 -18.10
C GLY A 447 -7.70 -4.09 -17.47
N SER A 448 -7.76 -5.12 -16.62
CA SER A 448 -6.63 -5.63 -15.84
C SER A 448 -5.36 -5.85 -16.67
N ASP A 449 -4.26 -5.27 -16.22
CA ASP A 449 -2.97 -5.30 -16.93
C ASP A 449 -1.80 -4.96 -16.00
N TRP A 450 -0.59 -5.41 -16.34
CA TRP A 450 0.59 -5.31 -15.49
C TRP A 450 1.86 -4.96 -16.29
N ARG A 451 2.86 -4.39 -15.61
CA ARG A 451 4.26 -4.36 -16.06
C ARG A 451 5.13 -5.10 -15.05
N VAL A 452 5.91 -6.05 -15.53
CA VAL A 452 6.68 -6.97 -14.70
C VAL A 452 8.14 -7.01 -15.15
N THR A 453 9.06 -6.78 -14.22
CA THR A 453 10.51 -6.72 -14.49
C THR A 453 11.30 -7.43 -13.39
N LEU A 454 12.25 -8.29 -13.76
CA LEU A 454 13.26 -8.80 -12.85
C LEU A 454 14.39 -7.77 -12.73
N VAL A 455 14.79 -7.49 -11.50
CA VAL A 455 15.84 -6.51 -11.20
C VAL A 455 16.89 -7.16 -10.33
N ALA A 456 18.12 -7.20 -10.82
CA ALA A 456 19.29 -7.53 -10.02
C ALA A 456 19.94 -6.25 -9.52
N SER A 457 20.29 -6.18 -8.23
CA SER A 457 20.97 -5.03 -7.64
C SER A 457 22.14 -5.48 -6.77
N ASP A 458 23.25 -4.75 -6.84
CA ASP A 458 24.40 -5.03 -5.97
C ASP A 458 24.39 -4.18 -4.69
N ALA A 459 25.38 -4.40 -3.83
CA ALA A 459 25.54 -3.65 -2.57
C ALA A 459 25.71 -2.12 -2.76
N LEU A 460 26.04 -1.66 -3.98
CA LEU A 460 26.18 -0.24 -4.32
C LEU A 460 24.88 0.38 -4.86
N GLY A 461 23.81 -0.41 -4.94
CA GLY A 461 22.55 -0.03 -5.56
C GLY A 461 22.63 0.08 -7.09
N ARG A 462 23.63 -0.51 -7.76
CA ARG A 462 23.66 -0.57 -9.22
C ARG A 462 22.67 -1.62 -9.70
N CYS A 463 21.77 -1.24 -10.59
CA CYS A 463 20.73 -2.12 -11.10
C CYS A 463 21.07 -2.70 -12.48
N ARG A 464 20.57 -3.91 -12.71
CA ARG A 464 20.36 -4.48 -14.05
C ARG A 464 18.93 -4.98 -14.14
N TYR A 465 18.34 -4.78 -15.30
CA TYR A 465 16.94 -5.06 -15.55
C TYR A 465 16.79 -6.18 -16.58
N SER A 466 15.78 -7.02 -16.45
CA SER A 466 15.28 -7.82 -17.57
C SER A 466 14.46 -6.94 -18.52
N PRO A 467 14.09 -7.44 -19.72
CA PRO A 467 12.95 -6.89 -20.45
C PRO A 467 11.70 -6.87 -19.58
N THR A 468 10.85 -5.87 -19.80
CA THR A 468 9.55 -5.73 -19.11
C THR A 468 8.48 -6.49 -19.89
N VAL A 469 7.66 -7.28 -19.20
CA VAL A 469 6.55 -8.05 -19.80
C VAL A 469 5.21 -7.69 -19.15
N ARG A 470 4.11 -8.00 -19.82
CA ARG A 470 2.74 -7.86 -19.28
C ARG A 470 2.19 -9.16 -18.72
N ALA A 471 2.63 -10.28 -19.28
CA ALA A 471 2.35 -11.64 -18.85
C ALA A 471 3.42 -12.59 -19.42
N GLY A 472 3.47 -13.82 -18.89
CA GLY A 472 4.34 -14.88 -19.37
C GLY A 472 5.76 -14.78 -18.82
N LYS A 473 6.72 -15.29 -19.61
CA LYS A 473 8.08 -15.57 -19.14
C LYS A 473 9.03 -14.38 -19.25
N LEU A 474 9.85 -14.19 -18.23
CA LEU A 474 11.01 -13.31 -18.21
C LEU A 474 12.20 -14.00 -17.54
N THR A 475 13.42 -13.59 -17.85
CA THR A 475 14.64 -14.25 -17.36
C THR A 475 15.74 -13.24 -17.11
N LEU A 476 16.56 -13.50 -16.09
CA LEU A 476 17.74 -12.71 -15.77
C LEU A 476 18.83 -13.62 -15.19
N ASP A 477 20.07 -13.46 -15.67
CA ASP A 477 21.24 -14.05 -15.02
C ASP A 477 21.61 -13.24 -13.79
N VAL A 478 21.77 -13.91 -12.65
CA VAL A 478 22.23 -13.35 -11.38
C VAL A 478 23.74 -13.50 -11.27
N ARG A 479 24.43 -12.43 -10.89
CA ARG A 479 25.87 -12.42 -10.64
C ARG A 479 26.12 -12.57 -9.14
N GLU A 480 27.33 -13.00 -8.81
CA GLU A 480 27.77 -13.11 -7.41
C GLU A 480 27.60 -11.75 -6.69
N GLY A 481 27.00 -11.79 -5.49
CA GLY A 481 26.75 -10.61 -4.66
C GLY A 481 25.53 -9.76 -5.06
N GLU A 482 24.81 -10.09 -6.13
CA GLU A 482 23.56 -9.40 -6.48
C GLU A 482 22.37 -9.97 -5.70
N GLN A 483 21.50 -9.06 -5.25
CA GLN A 483 20.14 -9.36 -4.79
C GLN A 483 19.19 -9.34 -5.99
N LEU A 484 18.18 -10.20 -5.98
CA LEU A 484 17.19 -10.30 -7.04
C LEU A 484 15.79 -9.97 -6.51
N THR A 485 15.08 -9.08 -7.19
CA THR A 485 13.70 -8.71 -6.86
C THR A 485 12.84 -8.72 -8.13
N LEU A 486 11.62 -9.24 -8.03
CA LEU A 486 10.58 -9.09 -9.04
C LEU A 486 9.77 -7.83 -8.76
N ALA A 487 9.84 -6.85 -9.66
CA ALA A 487 9.01 -5.66 -9.63
C ALA A 487 7.72 -5.89 -10.44
N VAL A 488 6.56 -5.68 -9.82
CA VAL A 488 5.25 -5.82 -10.44
C VAL A 488 4.48 -4.52 -10.24
N ALA A 489 4.06 -3.88 -11.33
CA ALA A 489 3.15 -2.75 -11.32
C ALA A 489 1.80 -3.15 -11.90
N ALA A 490 0.70 -2.81 -11.23
CA ALA A 490 -0.63 -2.89 -11.82
C ALA A 490 -0.92 -1.62 -12.62
N THR A 491 -1.21 -1.80 -13.89
CA THR A 491 -1.20 -0.72 -14.87
C THR A 491 -2.36 -0.96 -15.83
N PRO A 492 -3.60 -0.80 -15.36
CA PRO A 492 -4.77 -1.19 -16.13
C PRO A 492 -4.80 -0.44 -17.46
N SER A 493 -5.23 -1.16 -18.50
CA SER A 493 -5.48 -0.63 -19.84
C SER A 493 -6.67 0.32 -19.92
N LYS A 494 -7.43 0.41 -18.83
CA LYS A 494 -8.52 1.36 -18.64
C LYS A 494 -8.23 2.19 -17.39
N TYR A 495 -8.08 3.49 -17.55
CA TYR A 495 -7.95 4.41 -16.43
C TYR A 495 -9.32 4.68 -15.80
N THR A 496 -9.43 4.47 -14.49
CA THR A 496 -10.59 4.86 -13.69
C THR A 496 -10.23 6.04 -12.80
N GLN A 497 -10.88 7.19 -13.04
CA GLN A 497 -10.74 8.36 -12.19
C GLN A 497 -11.36 8.09 -10.81
N MET A 498 -10.69 8.55 -9.74
CA MET A 498 -11.11 8.31 -8.36
C MET A 498 -11.23 9.63 -7.60
N GLU A 499 -12.32 9.78 -6.84
CA GLU A 499 -12.54 10.92 -5.96
C GLU A 499 -11.63 10.89 -4.72
N PHE A 500 -11.49 12.04 -4.06
CA PHE A 500 -10.78 12.16 -2.80
C PHE A 500 -11.52 11.39 -1.69
N ARG A 501 -11.03 10.18 -1.37
CA ARG A 501 -11.60 9.18 -0.43
C ARG A 501 -12.79 8.41 -1.03
N PRO A 502 -12.53 7.45 -1.94
CA PRO A 502 -13.57 6.59 -2.48
C PRO A 502 -14.19 5.72 -1.38
N GLY A 503 -15.50 5.51 -1.48
CA GLY A 503 -16.27 4.59 -0.63
C GLY A 503 -15.92 3.11 -0.83
N TYR A 504 -16.63 2.23 -0.11
CA TYR A 504 -16.37 0.79 -0.14
C TYR A 504 -16.56 0.19 -1.54
N GLY A 505 -15.69 -0.75 -1.92
CA GLY A 505 -15.73 -1.50 -3.18
C GLY A 505 -15.43 -0.65 -4.42
N LYS A 506 -14.92 0.57 -4.25
CA LYS A 506 -14.59 1.49 -5.36
C LYS A 506 -13.12 1.44 -5.79
N LYS A 507 -12.34 0.51 -5.25
CA LYS A 507 -10.88 0.48 -5.40
C LYS A 507 -10.44 -0.87 -5.99
N PRO A 508 -10.43 -1.01 -7.33
CA PRO A 508 -10.08 -2.26 -8.00
C PRO A 508 -8.68 -2.75 -7.61
N ARG A 509 -8.56 -4.07 -7.45
CA ARG A 509 -7.29 -4.77 -7.23
C ARG A 509 -6.94 -5.61 -8.44
N PHE A 510 -5.65 -5.79 -8.68
CA PHE A 510 -5.11 -6.51 -9.82
C PHE A 510 -4.24 -7.69 -9.33
N PRO A 511 -4.87 -8.77 -8.80
CA PRO A 511 -4.16 -9.92 -8.28
C PRO A 511 -3.45 -10.71 -9.38
N TYR A 512 -2.41 -11.44 -9.00
CA TYR A 512 -1.59 -12.24 -9.92
C TYR A 512 -1.07 -13.50 -9.24
N GLU A 513 -0.68 -14.46 -10.07
CA GLU A 513 0.05 -15.66 -9.68
C GLU A 513 1.35 -15.74 -10.45
N VAL A 514 2.38 -16.30 -9.82
CA VAL A 514 3.73 -16.33 -10.38
C VAL A 514 4.45 -17.62 -9.98
N THR A 515 5.28 -18.15 -10.88
CA THR A 515 6.18 -19.26 -10.57
C THR A 515 7.61 -18.93 -10.95
N PHE A 516 8.56 -19.60 -10.30
CA PHE A 516 9.99 -19.32 -10.36
C PHE A 516 10.74 -20.61 -10.70
N THR A 517 11.70 -20.51 -11.62
CA THR A 517 12.70 -21.56 -11.88
C THR A 517 14.08 -20.99 -11.57
N GLY A 518 14.85 -21.70 -10.75
CA GLY A 518 16.17 -21.23 -10.31
C GLY A 518 16.15 -20.20 -9.17
N ALA A 519 14.99 -19.96 -8.55
CA ALA A 519 14.83 -19.12 -7.35
C ALA A 519 13.56 -19.50 -6.57
N ALA A 520 13.44 -19.01 -5.34
CA ALA A 520 12.22 -19.02 -4.55
C ALA A 520 11.93 -17.61 -4.00
N PRO A 521 10.67 -17.22 -3.75
CA PRO A 521 10.38 -15.98 -3.04
C PRO A 521 10.94 -16.02 -1.62
N ALA A 522 11.33 -14.86 -1.09
CA ALA A 522 11.77 -14.73 0.30
C ALA A 522 10.70 -15.28 1.25
N ALA A 523 11.12 -16.07 2.24
CA ALA A 523 10.22 -16.70 3.22
C ALA A 523 9.97 -15.82 4.45
N THR A 524 10.79 -14.79 4.67
CA THR A 524 10.72 -13.88 5.81
C THR A 524 10.67 -12.42 5.34
N PRO A 525 9.87 -11.56 5.99
CA PRO A 525 9.84 -10.13 5.68
C PRO A 525 11.18 -9.46 6.04
N PRO A 526 11.50 -8.30 5.44
CA PRO A 526 12.66 -7.52 5.84
C PRO A 526 12.57 -7.14 7.33
N GLY A 527 13.64 -7.36 8.07
CA GLY A 527 13.65 -7.05 9.49
C GLY A 527 14.99 -7.36 10.15
N ARG A 528 15.16 -6.85 11.37
CA ARG A 528 16.30 -7.21 12.20
C ARG A 528 16.02 -8.55 12.87
N ASP A 529 16.99 -9.46 12.79
CA ASP A 529 16.99 -10.66 13.62
C ASP A 529 17.38 -10.25 15.05
N GLU A 530 16.39 -9.85 15.84
CA GLU A 530 16.57 -9.53 17.25
C GLU A 530 16.70 -10.83 18.05
N LYS A 531 17.95 -11.21 18.34
CA LYS A 531 18.28 -12.21 19.36
C LYS A 531 18.80 -11.48 20.60
N PRO A 532 18.00 -11.35 21.67
CA PRO A 532 18.52 -10.80 22.92
C PRO A 532 19.66 -11.68 23.42
N ALA A 533 20.70 -11.07 23.98
CA ALA A 533 21.86 -11.81 24.53
C ALA A 533 21.47 -12.77 25.67
N ASP A 534 20.39 -12.46 26.40
CA ASP A 534 19.91 -13.19 27.59
C ASP A 534 18.55 -13.88 27.36
N ALA A 535 18.41 -14.67 26.29
CA ALA A 535 17.20 -15.44 26.01
C ALA A 535 17.44 -16.97 26.07
N ALA A 536 16.44 -17.72 26.54
CA ALA A 536 16.48 -19.18 26.65
C ALA A 536 15.24 -19.81 25.98
N PRO A 537 15.32 -21.05 25.47
CA PRO A 537 14.18 -21.74 24.89
C PRO A 537 13.12 -22.08 25.94
N HIS A 538 11.84 -21.86 25.62
CA HIS A 538 10.72 -22.25 26.47
C HIS A 538 10.55 -23.78 26.48
N PRO A 539 10.30 -24.44 27.64
CA PRO A 539 10.18 -25.90 27.71
C PRO A 539 9.01 -26.46 26.87
N ASN A 540 7.97 -25.66 26.67
CA ASN A 540 6.84 -26.02 25.82
C ASN A 540 6.93 -25.25 24.48
N GLY A 541 7.51 -25.90 23.47
CA GLY A 541 7.60 -25.42 22.08
C GLY A 541 8.99 -24.93 21.62
N GLY A 542 9.91 -24.60 22.53
CA GLY A 542 11.32 -24.30 22.22
C GLY A 542 11.62 -22.88 21.73
N GLY A 543 10.63 -21.98 21.65
CA GLY A 543 10.84 -20.59 21.26
C GLY A 543 11.60 -19.75 22.28
N LEU A 544 12.19 -18.64 21.83
CA LEU A 544 13.08 -17.82 22.67
C LEU A 544 12.32 -16.92 23.63
N VAL A 545 12.68 -16.99 24.92
CA VAL A 545 12.13 -16.16 26.00
C VAL A 545 13.27 -15.39 26.65
N ALA A 546 13.19 -14.06 26.65
CA ALA A 546 14.13 -13.20 27.34
C ALA A 546 14.03 -13.38 28.87
N LYS A 547 15.15 -13.28 29.58
CA LYS A 547 15.21 -13.40 31.06
C LYS A 547 14.27 -12.43 31.80
N SER A 548 14.00 -11.27 31.20
CA SER A 548 13.10 -10.25 31.75
C SER A 548 11.61 -10.54 31.49
N ALA A 549 11.28 -11.47 30.58
CA ALA A 549 9.91 -11.85 30.27
C ALA A 549 9.42 -12.92 31.25
N LYS A 550 8.10 -13.01 31.43
CA LYS A 550 7.45 -14.04 32.25
C LYS A 550 6.54 -14.89 31.40
N VAL A 551 6.84 -16.19 31.30
CA VAL A 551 6.05 -17.13 30.49
C VAL A 551 5.71 -18.35 31.34
N ASP A 552 4.42 -18.67 31.44
CA ASP A 552 3.95 -19.86 32.17
C ASP A 552 4.34 -21.14 31.42
N ALA A 553 4.67 -22.20 32.17
CA ALA A 553 4.99 -23.51 31.58
C ALA A 553 3.83 -24.11 30.75
N THR A 554 2.58 -23.68 31.00
CA THR A 554 1.39 -24.10 30.26
C THR A 554 1.21 -23.37 28.93
N ALA A 555 1.86 -22.22 28.74
CA ALA A 555 1.87 -21.52 27.47
C ALA A 555 2.75 -22.26 26.46
N TYR A 556 2.41 -22.18 25.17
CA TYR A 556 3.21 -22.73 24.08
C TYR A 556 3.94 -21.60 23.36
N VAL A 557 5.26 -21.71 23.21
CA VAL A 557 6.09 -20.77 22.44
C VAL A 557 6.84 -21.57 21.38
N GLY A 558 6.42 -21.46 20.12
CA GLY A 558 6.95 -22.25 19.01
C GLY A 558 8.41 -21.94 18.67
N PRO A 559 9.11 -22.82 17.93
CA PRO A 559 10.58 -22.75 17.77
C PRO A 559 11.14 -21.44 17.20
N HIS A 560 10.36 -20.72 16.39
CA HIS A 560 10.76 -19.44 15.80
C HIS A 560 10.08 -18.22 16.45
N ALA A 561 9.19 -18.45 17.41
CA ALA A 561 8.49 -17.41 18.15
C ALA A 561 9.39 -16.82 19.25
N ARG A 562 9.09 -15.58 19.62
CA ARG A 562 9.91 -14.79 20.56
C ARG A 562 9.04 -14.09 21.59
N VAL A 563 9.42 -14.19 22.86
CA VAL A 563 8.86 -13.40 23.97
C VAL A 563 9.98 -12.57 24.59
N LEU A 564 9.93 -11.25 24.40
CA LEU A 564 11.03 -10.34 24.64
C LEU A 564 10.69 -9.27 25.69
N ASP A 565 11.72 -8.54 26.14
CA ASP A 565 11.61 -7.42 27.08
C ASP A 565 10.86 -7.84 28.37
N GLY A 566 9.90 -7.06 28.87
CA GLY A 566 9.08 -7.35 30.06
C GLY A 566 7.74 -8.03 29.76
N ALA A 567 7.60 -8.67 28.60
CA ALA A 567 6.33 -9.26 28.17
C ALA A 567 5.87 -10.40 29.08
N GLN A 568 4.56 -10.59 29.18
CA GLN A 568 3.95 -11.62 30.01
C GLN A 568 3.04 -12.51 29.18
N VAL A 569 3.25 -13.82 29.24
CA VAL A 569 2.45 -14.83 28.55
C VAL A 569 1.99 -15.89 29.57
N SER A 570 0.69 -16.05 29.76
CA SER A 570 0.12 -16.93 30.79
C SER A 570 -1.01 -17.82 30.29
N GLY A 571 -1.44 -18.76 31.13
CA GLY A 571 -2.54 -19.68 30.79
C GLY A 571 -2.16 -20.67 29.68
N LYS A 572 -3.08 -20.94 28.75
CA LYS A 572 -2.88 -21.81 27.58
C LYS A 572 -2.59 -21.03 26.30
N ALA A 573 -2.10 -19.79 26.43
CA ALA A 573 -1.78 -18.95 25.29
C ALA A 573 -0.75 -19.62 24.38
N ARG A 574 -0.85 -19.36 23.06
CA ARG A 574 0.01 -19.97 22.03
C ARG A 574 0.66 -18.90 21.19
N ILE A 575 1.98 -18.82 21.25
CA ILE A 575 2.80 -17.97 20.37
C ILE A 575 3.42 -18.90 19.32
N GLU A 576 2.92 -18.82 18.09
CA GLU A 576 3.21 -19.74 16.99
C GLU A 576 4.05 -19.05 15.90
N ASP A 577 4.58 -19.85 14.97
CA ASP A 577 5.33 -19.39 13.79
C ASP A 577 6.50 -18.45 14.16
N HIS A 578 6.56 -17.26 13.57
CA HIS A 578 7.57 -16.21 13.79
C HIS A 578 7.04 -15.05 14.65
N ALA A 579 5.93 -15.26 15.38
CA ALA A 579 5.29 -14.21 16.16
C ALA A 579 6.21 -13.68 17.26
N THR A 580 6.09 -12.38 17.54
CA THR A 580 6.85 -11.70 18.59
C THR A 580 5.92 -11.01 19.58
N VAL A 581 6.06 -11.34 20.86
CA VAL A 581 5.43 -10.61 21.98
C VAL A 581 6.53 -9.87 22.74
N ARG A 582 6.39 -8.56 22.95
CA ARG A 582 7.48 -7.76 23.52
C ARG A 582 7.03 -6.55 24.33
N GLN A 583 8.01 -5.77 24.81
CA GLN A 583 7.84 -4.64 25.72
C GLN A 583 7.08 -5.06 26.99
N ASN A 584 5.92 -4.50 27.30
CA ASN A 584 5.11 -4.83 28.48
C ASN A 584 3.76 -5.45 28.08
N ALA A 585 3.67 -6.04 26.89
CA ALA A 585 2.44 -6.63 26.42
C ALA A 585 2.07 -7.90 27.22
N ARG A 586 0.76 -8.17 27.32
CA ARG A 586 0.21 -9.29 28.09
C ARG A 586 -0.65 -10.18 27.18
N VAL A 587 -0.34 -11.47 27.16
CA VAL A 587 -1.10 -12.48 26.42
C VAL A 587 -1.53 -13.58 27.39
N SER A 588 -2.82 -13.88 27.48
CA SER A 588 -3.33 -14.87 28.45
C SER A 588 -4.41 -15.78 27.88
N ASP A 589 -4.95 -16.66 28.72
CA ASP A 589 -6.05 -17.59 28.43
C ASP A 589 -5.77 -18.55 27.28
N GLU A 590 -6.55 -18.53 26.20
CA GLU A 590 -6.39 -19.38 25.01
C GLU A 590 -6.04 -18.54 23.76
N ALA A 591 -5.52 -17.33 23.97
CA ALA A 591 -5.18 -16.44 22.88
C ALA A 591 -4.05 -17.00 21.98
N ILE A 592 -4.11 -16.68 20.69
CA ILE A 592 -3.11 -17.13 19.71
C ILE A 592 -2.47 -15.95 19.00
N VAL A 593 -1.14 -15.92 18.98
CA VAL A 593 -0.35 -15.00 18.14
C VAL A 593 0.43 -15.84 17.14
N GLY A 594 0.29 -15.62 15.84
CA GLY A 594 0.91 -16.45 14.79
C GLY A 594 1.31 -15.68 13.53
N GLY A 595 1.90 -16.37 12.55
CA GLY A 595 2.57 -15.75 11.40
C GLY A 595 3.80 -14.94 11.82
N PHE A 596 3.89 -13.71 11.35
CA PHE A 596 4.88 -12.69 11.72
C PHE A 596 4.28 -11.60 12.63
N ALA A 597 3.12 -11.86 13.24
CA ALA A 597 2.39 -10.89 14.04
C ALA A 597 3.21 -10.36 15.23
N ARG A 598 2.91 -9.12 15.63
CA ARG A 598 3.56 -8.44 16.74
C ARG A 598 2.54 -7.98 17.79
N VAL A 599 2.78 -8.35 19.05
CA VAL A 599 2.02 -7.84 20.21
C VAL A 599 2.98 -7.05 21.09
N THR A 600 2.74 -5.75 21.23
CA THR A 600 3.74 -4.74 21.62
C THR A 600 3.23 -3.78 22.69
N ASP A 601 4.12 -2.90 23.16
CA ASP A 601 3.85 -1.81 24.09
C ASP A 601 3.24 -2.29 25.44
N ARG A 602 1.97 -1.99 25.71
CA ARG A 602 1.18 -2.45 26.87
C ARG A 602 -0.13 -3.09 26.41
N ALA A 603 -0.17 -3.60 25.18
CA ALA A 603 -1.34 -4.27 24.64
C ALA A 603 -1.74 -5.48 25.50
N GLN A 604 -3.05 -5.73 25.56
CA GLN A 604 -3.63 -6.86 26.28
C GLN A 604 -4.38 -7.76 25.31
N LEU A 605 -4.04 -9.05 25.30
CA LEU A 605 -4.65 -10.06 24.45
C LEU A 605 -5.10 -11.24 25.32
N SER A 606 -6.39 -11.55 25.33
CA SER A 606 -6.96 -12.57 26.23
C SER A 606 -8.13 -13.32 25.60
N GLY A 607 -8.77 -14.22 26.36
CA GLY A 607 -9.85 -15.07 25.85
C GLY A 607 -9.37 -16.04 24.76
N ARG A 608 -10.09 -16.07 23.63
CA ARG A 608 -9.76 -16.86 22.44
C ARG A 608 -9.39 -15.96 21.25
N ALA A 609 -8.96 -14.73 21.53
CA ALA A 609 -8.62 -13.76 20.51
C ALA A 609 -7.37 -14.19 19.72
N ARG A 610 -7.29 -13.82 18.44
CA ARG A 610 -6.17 -14.20 17.56
C ARG A 610 -5.57 -13.01 16.83
N VAL A 611 -4.24 -12.90 16.86
CA VAL A 611 -3.45 -11.98 16.04
C VAL A 611 -2.59 -12.80 15.07
N ARG A 612 -2.77 -12.66 13.77
CA ARG A 612 -2.11 -13.52 12.75
C ARG A 612 -1.63 -12.73 11.54
N GLY A 613 -0.90 -13.40 10.65
CA GLY A 613 -0.36 -12.79 9.43
C GLY A 613 0.81 -11.89 9.77
N PHE A 614 0.73 -10.62 9.39
CA PHE A 614 1.74 -9.58 9.65
C PHE A 614 1.23 -8.50 10.62
N ALA A 615 0.10 -8.78 11.27
CA ALA A 615 -0.67 -7.80 11.99
C ALA A 615 0.00 -7.35 13.29
N ARG A 616 -0.39 -6.18 13.79
CA ARG A 616 0.15 -5.63 15.03
C ARG A 616 -0.94 -5.17 16.01
N LEU A 617 -0.80 -5.58 17.27
CA LEU A 617 -1.54 -5.04 18.41
C LEU A 617 -0.56 -4.24 19.29
N GLY A 618 -0.83 -2.95 19.50
CA GLY A 618 0.09 -2.03 20.19
C GLY A 618 -0.59 -1.06 21.16
N ASP A 619 0.20 -0.09 21.63
CA ASP A 619 -0.17 0.90 22.66
C ASP A 619 -0.76 0.26 23.93
N GLN A 620 -2.02 0.53 24.27
CA GLN A 620 -2.74 -0.05 25.42
C GLN A 620 -4.06 -0.69 24.96
N ALA A 621 -4.18 -1.04 23.68
CA ALA A 621 -5.37 -1.65 23.14
C ALA A 621 -5.62 -3.01 23.79
N THR A 622 -6.89 -3.31 24.07
CA THR A 622 -7.32 -4.59 24.62
C THR A 622 -8.07 -5.38 23.56
N MET A 623 -7.67 -6.62 23.29
CA MET A 623 -8.37 -7.53 22.40
C MET A 623 -8.73 -8.84 23.14
N THR A 624 -10.01 -9.20 23.16
CA THR A 624 -10.51 -10.35 23.94
C THR A 624 -11.66 -11.07 23.21
N GLY A 625 -12.27 -12.07 23.84
CA GLY A 625 -13.36 -12.87 23.26
C GLY A 625 -12.87 -13.73 22.10
N ASN A 626 -13.55 -13.69 20.96
CA ASN A 626 -13.18 -14.41 19.73
C ASN A 626 -12.65 -13.45 18.65
N ALA A 627 -12.22 -12.24 19.03
CA ALA A 627 -11.78 -11.23 18.07
C ALA A 627 -10.61 -11.73 17.22
N ARG A 628 -10.53 -11.26 15.98
CA ARG A 628 -9.50 -11.64 15.01
C ARG A 628 -8.85 -10.39 14.42
N LEU A 629 -7.53 -10.35 14.47
CA LEU A 629 -6.70 -9.35 13.84
C LEU A 629 -5.75 -10.04 12.84
N LEU A 630 -5.92 -9.77 11.55
CA LEU A 630 -5.31 -10.52 10.45
C LEU A 630 -4.53 -9.61 9.47
N GLU A 631 -3.78 -10.26 8.56
CA GLU A 631 -3.09 -9.60 7.44
C GLU A 631 -2.10 -8.53 7.90
N TYR A 632 -2.12 -7.29 7.38
CA TYR A 632 -1.23 -6.18 7.77
C TYR A 632 -1.91 -5.13 8.64
N ALA A 633 -3.08 -5.44 9.21
CA ALA A 633 -3.81 -4.48 10.03
C ALA A 633 -3.10 -4.22 11.36
N THR A 634 -3.13 -2.96 11.80
CA THR A 634 -2.59 -2.53 13.09
C THR A 634 -3.70 -1.96 13.96
N ILE A 635 -3.76 -2.36 15.23
CA ILE A 635 -4.62 -1.75 16.25
C ILE A 635 -3.74 -0.99 17.24
N GLU A 636 -4.01 0.30 17.41
CA GLU A 636 -3.33 1.22 18.33
C GLU A 636 -4.35 1.97 19.22
N GLY A 637 -3.85 2.73 20.20
CA GLY A 637 -4.66 3.49 21.15
C GLY A 637 -4.99 2.74 22.44
N ARG A 638 -6.16 3.03 23.03
CA ARG A 638 -6.54 2.61 24.39
C ARG A 638 -7.92 1.96 24.50
N GLY A 639 -8.56 1.66 23.37
CA GLY A 639 -9.90 1.07 23.34
C GLY A 639 -9.89 -0.46 23.42
N THR A 640 -11.09 -1.03 23.33
CA THR A 640 -11.35 -2.47 23.46
C THR A 640 -11.93 -3.05 22.17
N VAL A 641 -11.44 -4.22 21.79
CA VAL A 641 -12.00 -5.07 20.72
C VAL A 641 -12.39 -6.42 21.33
N SER A 642 -13.66 -6.80 21.24
CA SER A 642 -14.19 -8.01 21.88
C SER A 642 -15.23 -8.72 20.99
N GLY A 643 -15.80 -9.83 21.45
CA GLY A 643 -16.79 -10.59 20.67
C GLY A 643 -16.15 -11.27 19.45
N ASP A 644 -16.86 -11.31 18.33
CA ASP A 644 -16.44 -11.95 17.08
C ASP A 644 -15.93 -10.92 16.05
N VAL A 645 -15.44 -9.76 16.50
CA VAL A 645 -14.94 -8.69 15.64
C VAL A 645 -13.80 -9.20 14.74
N LEU A 646 -13.82 -8.77 13.48
CA LEU A 646 -12.76 -9.01 12.51
C LEU A 646 -12.12 -7.70 12.09
N VAL A 647 -10.80 -7.60 12.25
CA VAL A 647 -9.98 -6.52 11.69
C VAL A 647 -8.99 -7.15 10.71
N LYS A 648 -9.05 -6.77 9.43
CA LYS A 648 -8.16 -7.30 8.37
C LYS A 648 -7.80 -6.24 7.34
N GLY A 649 -6.97 -6.62 6.37
CA GLY A 649 -6.49 -5.72 5.33
C GLY A 649 -5.16 -5.08 5.69
N PHE A 650 -5.02 -3.82 5.27
CA PHE A 650 -3.77 -3.08 5.38
C PHE A 650 -4.00 -1.70 6.03
N GLY A 651 -3.14 -1.31 6.98
CA GLY A 651 -3.21 0.01 7.65
C GLY A 651 -3.68 -0.03 9.09
N ASP A 652 -4.15 1.11 9.61
CA ASP A 652 -4.24 1.37 11.06
C ASP A 652 -5.68 1.56 11.58
N LEU A 653 -5.94 1.11 12.80
CA LEU A 653 -7.15 1.34 13.57
C LEU A 653 -6.76 1.98 14.91
N ARG A 654 -7.08 3.27 15.08
CA ARG A 654 -6.72 4.04 16.29
C ARG A 654 -7.93 4.25 17.19
N LEU A 655 -7.95 3.51 18.30
CA LEU A 655 -9.05 3.49 19.26
C LEU A 655 -8.87 4.53 20.38
N GLN A 656 -9.93 5.25 20.71
CA GLN A 656 -9.96 6.09 21.91
C GLN A 656 -10.17 5.23 23.17
N PRO A 657 -9.87 5.74 24.39
CA PRO A 657 -10.12 5.00 25.63
C PRO A 657 -11.56 4.48 25.79
N ALA A 658 -12.55 5.26 25.36
CA ALA A 658 -13.96 4.90 25.45
C ALA A 658 -14.45 4.05 24.27
N THR A 659 -13.63 3.82 23.24
CA THR A 659 -14.05 3.06 22.05
C THR A 659 -14.07 1.55 22.34
N GLU A 660 -15.23 0.93 22.14
CA GLU A 660 -15.49 -0.50 22.22
C GLU A 660 -16.01 -1.00 20.86
N LEU A 661 -15.21 -1.81 20.17
CA LEU A 661 -15.66 -2.63 19.06
C LEU A 661 -16.04 -4.01 19.60
N THR A 662 -17.25 -4.46 19.33
CA THR A 662 -17.77 -5.74 19.84
C THR A 662 -18.67 -6.44 18.83
N GLY A 663 -19.31 -7.53 19.24
CA GLY A 663 -20.28 -8.25 18.43
C GLY A 663 -19.67 -8.76 17.12
N GLY A 664 -20.33 -8.47 16.00
CA GLY A 664 -19.97 -8.92 14.66
C GLY A 664 -19.35 -7.85 13.76
N ALA A 665 -18.84 -6.75 14.33
CA ALA A 665 -18.27 -5.68 13.51
C ALA A 665 -17.07 -6.17 12.68
N ILE A 666 -16.98 -5.71 11.44
CA ILE A 666 -15.87 -6.01 10.53
C ILE A 666 -15.20 -4.70 10.17
N CYS A 667 -13.87 -4.67 10.21
CA CYS A 667 -13.06 -3.55 9.76
C CYS A 667 -12.16 -4.03 8.61
N GLY A 668 -12.28 -3.44 7.41
CA GLY A 668 -11.50 -3.85 6.23
C GLY A 668 -11.85 -3.12 4.93
N GLU A 669 -11.00 -3.30 3.90
CA GLU A 669 -10.77 -2.43 2.72
C GLU A 669 -9.84 -1.23 3.01
N ASP A 670 -8.71 -1.60 3.61
CA ASP A 670 -7.44 -0.88 3.68
C ASP A 670 -7.45 0.40 4.55
N LEU A 671 -7.82 0.13 5.80
CA LEU A 671 -8.14 1.06 6.89
C LEU A 671 -7.09 2.15 7.15
N GLU A 672 -7.59 3.32 7.53
CA GLU A 672 -6.93 4.18 8.52
C GLU A 672 -8.04 4.93 9.27
N ILE A 673 -8.69 4.20 10.18
CA ILE A 673 -9.84 4.65 10.97
C ILE A 673 -9.31 5.27 12.25
N HIS A 674 -9.52 6.57 12.41
CA HIS A 674 -9.12 7.29 13.62
C HIS A 674 -10.37 7.72 14.36
N PHE A 675 -10.60 7.17 15.56
CA PHE A 675 -11.75 7.56 16.34
C PHE A 675 -11.62 8.95 16.97
N SER A 676 -10.46 9.63 16.89
CA SER A 676 -10.25 10.96 17.45
C SER A 676 -11.32 11.97 17.01
N GLY A 677 -12.05 12.55 17.97
CA GLY A 677 -13.15 13.50 17.69
C GLY A 677 -14.49 12.84 17.32
N SER A 678 -14.58 11.51 17.39
CA SER A 678 -15.84 10.77 17.32
C SER A 678 -16.50 10.68 18.69
N ASP A 679 -17.83 10.78 18.72
CA ASP A 679 -18.67 10.55 19.91
C ASP A 679 -19.13 9.07 20.00
N LEU A 680 -18.74 8.20 19.05
CA LEU A 680 -19.13 6.80 19.07
C LEU A 680 -18.24 6.01 20.03
N GLU A 681 -18.84 5.64 21.17
CA GLU A 681 -18.18 4.82 22.19
C GLU A 681 -18.30 3.33 21.89
N LYS A 682 -19.40 2.86 21.28
CA LYS A 682 -19.63 1.42 21.06
C LYS A 682 -20.13 1.11 19.66
N ILE A 683 -19.51 0.13 19.00
CA ILE A 683 -19.94 -0.40 17.70
C ILE A 683 -19.97 -1.93 17.79
N SER A 684 -21.11 -2.52 17.46
CA SER A 684 -21.35 -3.97 17.62
C SER A 684 -21.57 -4.75 16.31
N GLY A 685 -21.61 -4.06 15.16
CA GLY A 685 -21.86 -4.65 13.85
C GLY A 685 -21.56 -3.67 12.71
N GLY A 686 -21.65 -4.15 11.48
CA GLY A 686 -21.41 -3.37 10.26
C GLY A 686 -19.98 -3.49 9.72
N MET A 687 -19.76 -2.89 8.55
CA MET A 687 -18.48 -2.81 7.86
C MET A 687 -17.87 -1.42 8.03
N ILE A 688 -16.76 -1.32 8.77
CA ILE A 688 -16.08 -0.06 9.06
C ILE A 688 -14.85 0.05 8.16
N TYR A 689 -14.71 1.14 7.41
CA TYR A 689 -13.58 1.36 6.52
C TYR A 689 -13.18 2.84 6.40
N GLY A 690 -12.14 3.17 5.63
CA GLY A 690 -11.84 4.57 5.25
C GLY A 690 -11.20 5.46 6.34
N TYR A 691 -11.19 6.78 6.11
CA TYR A 691 -10.80 7.81 7.09
C TYR A 691 -12.08 8.49 7.59
N MET A 692 -12.42 8.24 8.85
CA MET A 692 -13.77 8.45 9.32
C MET A 692 -13.84 9.62 10.29
N GLY A 693 -14.42 10.74 9.85
CA GLY A 693 -14.88 11.80 10.74
C GLY A 693 -16.24 11.47 11.37
N LYS A 694 -16.67 12.26 12.36
CA LYS A 694 -17.93 12.07 13.11
C LYS A 694 -19.17 11.83 12.22
N ASP A 695 -19.25 12.53 11.07
CA ASP A 695 -20.36 12.39 10.13
C ASP A 695 -20.29 11.15 9.23
N HIS A 696 -19.08 10.67 8.92
CA HIS A 696 -18.88 9.52 8.04
C HIS A 696 -19.16 8.20 8.78
N LEU A 697 -18.83 8.10 10.07
CA LEU A 697 -19.08 6.89 10.89
C LEU A 697 -20.55 6.47 10.94
N LYS A 698 -21.50 7.42 10.91
CA LYS A 698 -22.93 7.10 11.04
C LYS A 698 -23.54 6.40 9.82
N ARG A 699 -22.96 6.57 8.62
CA ARG A 699 -23.50 5.97 7.38
C ARG A 699 -23.00 4.55 7.12
N GLU A 700 -21.88 4.16 7.74
CA GLU A 700 -21.17 2.91 7.42
C GLU A 700 -21.30 1.84 8.53
N THR A 701 -21.88 2.17 9.68
CA THR A 701 -22.15 1.23 10.80
C THR A 701 -23.51 0.53 10.71
N ALA A 702 -24.13 0.47 9.52
CA ALA A 702 -25.37 -0.28 9.35
C ALA A 702 -25.11 -1.77 9.64
N ASP A 703 -25.94 -2.40 10.46
CA ASP A 703 -25.79 -3.81 10.84
C ASP A 703 -25.81 -4.69 9.58
N ASN A 704 -24.64 -5.25 9.23
CA ASN A 704 -24.48 -6.20 8.13
C ASN A 704 -24.78 -7.64 8.57
N ARG A 705 -25.35 -7.84 9.76
CA ARG A 705 -25.83 -9.11 10.30
C ARG A 705 -24.74 -10.19 10.31
N TRP A 706 -23.51 -9.84 10.73
CA TRP A 706 -22.35 -10.74 10.77
C TRP A 706 -21.93 -11.30 9.39
N LEU A 707 -22.41 -10.71 8.29
CA LEU A 707 -22.04 -11.14 6.95
C LEU A 707 -20.54 -10.90 6.74
N TYR A 708 -19.84 -11.96 6.33
CA TYR A 708 -18.41 -11.86 6.03
C TYR A 708 -18.13 -11.90 4.54
N ALA A 709 -18.58 -12.93 3.83
CA ALA A 709 -18.41 -13.02 2.39
C ALA A 709 -19.75 -13.36 1.74
N ARG A 710 -20.01 -12.76 0.57
CA ARG A 710 -21.18 -13.08 -0.25
C ARG A 710 -20.81 -13.06 -1.73
N TRP A 711 -20.87 -14.23 -2.34
CA TRP A 711 -20.76 -14.38 -3.79
C TRP A 711 -22.17 -14.55 -4.36
N ASN A 712 -22.70 -13.47 -4.95
CA ASN A 712 -24.06 -13.41 -5.49
C ASN A 712 -24.16 -13.86 -6.96
N PHE A 713 -23.02 -14.07 -7.63
CA PHE A 713 -22.91 -14.48 -9.04
C PHE A 713 -23.57 -13.55 -10.08
N ASP A 714 -23.94 -12.32 -9.69
CA ASP A 714 -24.63 -11.37 -10.58
C ASP A 714 -23.71 -10.62 -11.53
N GLU A 715 -22.42 -10.62 -11.22
CA GLU A 715 -21.38 -9.96 -11.98
C GLU A 715 -20.43 -10.99 -12.60
N PRO A 716 -20.84 -11.71 -13.67
CA PRO A 716 -20.00 -12.73 -14.27
C PRO A 716 -18.70 -12.11 -14.78
N ARG A 717 -17.59 -12.81 -14.55
CA ARG A 717 -16.26 -12.52 -15.12
C ARG A 717 -15.65 -13.80 -15.65
N GLN A 718 -14.62 -13.67 -16.47
CA GLN A 718 -13.94 -14.86 -17.02
C GLN A 718 -13.07 -15.58 -16.00
N GLN A 719 -12.37 -14.83 -15.12
CA GLN A 719 -11.44 -15.41 -14.13
C GLN A 719 -11.76 -15.06 -12.68
N VAL A 720 -12.65 -14.10 -12.42
CA VAL A 720 -12.89 -13.57 -11.08
C VAL A 720 -14.27 -13.96 -10.57
N LEU A 721 -14.35 -14.36 -9.31
CA LEU A 721 -15.61 -14.47 -8.56
C LEU A 721 -15.70 -13.28 -7.58
N LYS A 722 -16.56 -12.31 -7.86
CA LYS A 722 -16.71 -11.11 -7.04
C LYS A 722 -17.38 -11.40 -5.70
N ASP A 723 -16.75 -10.97 -4.62
CA ASP A 723 -17.37 -10.85 -3.30
C ASP A 723 -18.04 -9.47 -3.17
N ALA A 724 -19.25 -9.44 -2.61
CA ALA A 724 -20.05 -8.24 -2.46
C ALA A 724 -19.85 -7.52 -1.11
N ASN A 725 -19.00 -8.04 -0.19
CA ASN A 725 -18.98 -7.54 1.19
C ASN A 725 -17.61 -7.24 1.83
N ALA A 726 -16.59 -8.10 1.79
CA ALA A 726 -15.38 -7.93 2.62
C ALA A 726 -14.05 -8.28 1.93
N ASP A 727 -13.88 -7.94 0.65
CA ASP A 727 -12.64 -8.20 -0.10
C ASP A 727 -12.24 -9.69 -0.12
N CYS A 728 -13.20 -10.60 -0.35
CA CYS A 728 -12.96 -12.05 -0.44
C CYS A 728 -13.14 -12.57 -1.88
N GLN A 729 -12.63 -11.84 -2.88
CA GLN A 729 -12.76 -12.24 -4.29
C GLN A 729 -12.10 -13.61 -4.53
N GLY A 730 -12.75 -14.43 -5.36
CA GLY A 730 -12.25 -15.74 -5.77
C GLY A 730 -11.71 -15.76 -7.19
N VAL A 731 -11.07 -16.88 -7.56
CA VAL A 731 -10.52 -17.14 -8.89
C VAL A 731 -11.22 -18.35 -9.50
N LEU A 732 -11.75 -18.21 -10.72
CA LEU A 732 -12.36 -19.31 -11.47
C LEU A 732 -11.28 -20.25 -12.02
N ARG A 733 -11.49 -21.55 -11.85
CA ARG A 733 -10.51 -22.61 -12.16
C ARG A 733 -11.11 -23.72 -12.98
N ALA A 734 -10.22 -24.48 -13.64
CA ALA A 734 -10.58 -25.68 -14.40
C ALA A 734 -11.72 -25.47 -15.42
N GLY A 735 -11.83 -24.26 -15.99
CA GLY A 735 -12.87 -23.91 -16.96
C GLY A 735 -14.25 -23.64 -16.34
N ALA A 736 -14.34 -23.34 -15.04
CA ALA A 736 -15.56 -22.87 -14.39
C ALA A 736 -16.18 -21.69 -15.15
N LYS A 737 -17.50 -21.70 -15.29
CA LYS A 737 -18.24 -20.72 -16.08
C LYS A 737 -19.50 -20.28 -15.35
N PHE A 738 -19.87 -19.04 -15.62
CA PHE A 738 -21.21 -18.55 -15.29
C PHE A 738 -22.22 -19.03 -16.34
N GLY A 739 -23.46 -19.25 -15.90
CA GLY A 739 -24.62 -19.47 -16.75
C GLY A 739 -25.75 -18.52 -16.36
N GLU A 740 -26.71 -18.36 -17.26
CA GLU A 740 -27.92 -17.57 -17.05
C GLU A 740 -29.14 -18.36 -17.53
N ALA A 741 -30.19 -18.42 -16.72
CA ALA A 741 -31.48 -19.02 -17.06
C ALA A 741 -32.59 -18.40 -16.21
N ASP A 742 -33.75 -18.13 -16.80
CA ASP A 742 -34.93 -17.58 -16.10
C ASP A 742 -34.63 -16.29 -15.31
N GLY A 743 -33.80 -15.40 -15.88
CA GLY A 743 -33.37 -14.16 -15.23
C GLY A 743 -32.37 -14.35 -14.09
N ARG A 744 -31.95 -15.58 -13.81
CA ARG A 744 -31.03 -15.94 -12.73
C ARG A 744 -29.63 -16.27 -13.28
N ARG A 745 -28.61 -15.63 -12.72
CA ARG A 745 -27.20 -15.95 -12.95
C ARG A 745 -26.69 -16.92 -11.90
N PHE A 746 -25.82 -17.83 -12.30
CA PHE A 746 -25.29 -18.88 -11.44
C PHE A 746 -23.92 -19.35 -11.89
N LEU A 747 -23.16 -19.97 -10.99
CA LEU A 747 -21.99 -20.77 -11.35
C LEU A 747 -22.45 -22.13 -11.88
N ALA A 748 -22.12 -22.43 -13.14
CA ALA A 748 -22.41 -23.72 -13.75
C ALA A 748 -21.33 -24.72 -13.35
N CYS A 749 -21.71 -25.76 -12.61
CA CYS A 749 -20.79 -26.76 -12.08
C CYS A 749 -20.94 -28.06 -12.88
N ASP A 750 -19.91 -28.44 -13.60
CA ASP A 750 -19.85 -29.64 -14.45
C ASP A 750 -19.17 -30.84 -13.75
N GLY A 751 -18.88 -30.72 -12.45
CA GLY A 751 -18.10 -31.67 -11.67
C GLY A 751 -16.58 -31.45 -11.73
N LYS A 752 -16.09 -30.47 -12.50
CA LYS A 752 -14.66 -30.15 -12.63
C LYS A 752 -14.35 -28.69 -12.31
N GLY A 753 -15.11 -27.74 -12.84
CA GLY A 753 -14.93 -26.32 -12.62
C GLY A 753 -15.28 -25.89 -11.18
N TYR A 754 -14.49 -24.98 -10.61
CA TYR A 754 -14.72 -24.42 -9.29
C TYR A 754 -14.20 -22.98 -9.18
N ALA A 755 -14.60 -22.28 -8.12
CA ALA A 755 -13.97 -21.05 -7.68
C ALA A 755 -13.05 -21.31 -6.47
N LEU A 756 -11.81 -20.87 -6.57
CA LEU A 756 -10.83 -20.85 -5.47
C LEU A 756 -11.00 -19.56 -4.67
N THR A 757 -11.13 -19.65 -3.35
CA THR A 757 -11.29 -18.50 -2.45
C THR A 757 -10.31 -18.58 -1.28
N GLU A 758 -10.22 -17.51 -0.49
CA GLU A 758 -9.37 -17.49 0.71
C GLU A 758 -9.97 -18.32 1.85
N GLY A 759 -9.12 -19.05 2.59
CA GLY A 759 -9.58 -19.98 3.62
C GLY A 759 -10.02 -19.32 4.92
N HIS A 760 -9.55 -18.10 5.20
CA HIS A 760 -9.92 -17.36 6.42
C HIS A 760 -11.40 -17.00 6.47
N VAL A 761 -12.13 -17.09 5.34
CA VAL A 761 -13.60 -17.01 5.28
C VAL A 761 -14.27 -17.96 6.28
N ALA A 762 -13.67 -19.12 6.52
CA ALA A 762 -14.16 -20.11 7.47
C ALA A 762 -13.44 -20.11 8.84
N ASP A 763 -12.52 -19.16 9.13
CA ASP A 763 -11.81 -19.09 10.43
C ASP A 763 -12.70 -18.46 11.51
N THR A 764 -13.70 -19.21 11.92
CA THR A 764 -14.67 -18.84 12.96
C THR A 764 -15.13 -20.06 13.74
N ARG A 765 -15.55 -19.84 14.99
CA ARG A 765 -16.08 -20.89 15.85
C ARG A 765 -17.52 -21.21 15.48
N ASP A 766 -18.35 -20.18 15.50
CA ASP A 766 -19.74 -20.22 15.06
C ASP A 766 -19.84 -19.71 13.63
N VAL A 767 -20.68 -20.35 12.83
CA VAL A 767 -20.77 -20.06 11.39
C VAL A 767 -22.16 -20.35 10.86
N THR A 768 -22.54 -19.60 9.83
CA THR A 768 -23.65 -19.97 8.95
C THR A 768 -23.17 -19.96 7.50
N PHE A 769 -23.36 -21.07 6.81
CA PHE A 769 -23.26 -21.16 5.35
C PHE A 769 -24.68 -21.15 4.79
N ASP A 770 -24.98 -20.20 3.91
CA ASP A 770 -26.29 -20.10 3.24
C ASP A 770 -26.06 -20.01 1.74
N LEU A 771 -26.69 -20.90 0.98
CA LEU A 771 -26.51 -20.95 -0.47
C LEU A 771 -27.75 -21.51 -1.16
N GLN A 772 -27.86 -21.25 -2.46
CA GLN A 772 -28.84 -21.88 -3.32
C GLN A 772 -28.13 -22.80 -4.31
N LEU A 773 -28.69 -24.00 -4.49
CA LEU A 773 -28.18 -24.96 -5.44
C LEU A 773 -29.29 -25.66 -6.19
N ALA A 774 -29.03 -26.03 -7.44
CA ALA A 774 -29.85 -26.96 -8.22
C ALA A 774 -28.98 -28.16 -8.60
N TRP A 775 -29.17 -29.27 -7.89
CA TRP A 775 -28.38 -30.49 -8.08
C TRP A 775 -28.84 -31.26 -9.31
N ALA A 776 -27.92 -31.60 -10.21
CA ALA A 776 -28.26 -32.25 -11.48
C ALA A 776 -28.19 -33.79 -11.45
N GLY A 777 -28.00 -34.40 -10.27
CA GLY A 777 -27.73 -35.83 -10.14
C GLY A 777 -26.24 -36.17 -10.27
N GLY A 778 -25.92 -37.45 -10.38
CA GLY A 778 -24.57 -37.95 -10.64
C GLY A 778 -23.98 -38.76 -9.48
N ALA A 779 -22.64 -38.74 -9.38
CA ALA A 779 -21.90 -39.52 -8.40
C ALA A 779 -22.27 -39.16 -6.95
N ALA A 780 -22.14 -40.13 -6.04
CA ALA A 780 -22.22 -39.84 -4.61
C ALA A 780 -21.00 -39.04 -4.13
N ALA A 781 -21.16 -38.31 -3.04
CA ALA A 781 -20.14 -37.51 -2.37
C ALA A 781 -19.62 -36.30 -3.19
N GLN A 782 -20.46 -35.74 -4.06
CA GLN A 782 -20.15 -34.52 -4.81
C GLN A 782 -19.90 -33.33 -3.86
N ARG A 783 -18.77 -32.65 -3.99
CA ARG A 783 -18.38 -31.53 -3.12
C ARG A 783 -18.99 -30.22 -3.61
N VAL A 784 -19.91 -29.67 -2.81
CA VAL A 784 -20.53 -28.36 -3.06
C VAL A 784 -19.56 -27.24 -2.70
N PHE A 785 -18.94 -27.34 -1.53
CA PHE A 785 -17.80 -26.52 -1.14
C PHE A 785 -16.90 -27.27 -0.16
N GLU A 786 -15.64 -26.86 -0.07
CA GLU A 786 -14.67 -27.33 0.92
C GLU A 786 -13.67 -26.22 1.24
N PHE A 787 -13.57 -25.85 2.52
CA PHE A 787 -12.51 -24.97 3.04
C PHE A 787 -11.53 -25.80 3.86
N GLY A 788 -10.25 -25.76 3.48
CA GLY A 788 -9.20 -26.56 4.08
C GLY A 788 -8.37 -27.32 3.05
N ASP A 789 -7.80 -28.44 3.48
CA ASP A 789 -6.89 -29.28 2.71
C ASP A 789 -7.23 -30.78 2.88
N ALA A 790 -6.29 -31.65 2.50
CA ALA A 790 -6.48 -33.09 2.56
C ALA A 790 -6.55 -33.63 4.00
N ASP A 791 -5.97 -32.93 4.97
CA ASP A 791 -5.86 -33.38 6.37
C ASP A 791 -6.97 -32.81 7.25
N ALA A 792 -7.36 -31.54 7.01
CA ALA A 792 -8.42 -30.87 7.75
C ALA A 792 -9.29 -30.04 6.83
N SER A 793 -10.61 -30.16 6.97
CA SER A 793 -11.55 -29.40 6.14
C SER A 793 -12.93 -29.24 6.79
N VAL A 794 -13.59 -28.14 6.46
CA VAL A 794 -15.05 -27.96 6.60
C VAL A 794 -15.68 -28.00 5.21
N LEU A 795 -16.69 -28.85 5.01
CA LEU A 795 -17.26 -29.10 3.69
C LEU A 795 -18.77 -29.36 3.73
N LEU A 796 -19.41 -29.12 2.59
CA LEU A 796 -20.75 -29.60 2.27
C LEU A 796 -20.67 -30.51 1.03
N ALA A 797 -21.23 -31.71 1.14
CA ALA A 797 -21.29 -32.67 0.04
C ALA A 797 -22.71 -33.18 -0.21
N ILE A 798 -23.00 -33.58 -1.45
CA ILE A 798 -24.19 -34.35 -1.80
C ILE A 798 -23.82 -35.83 -1.82
N VAL A 799 -24.27 -36.59 -0.82
CA VAL A 799 -23.99 -38.02 -0.68
C VAL A 799 -25.06 -38.89 -1.37
N ALA A 800 -24.99 -40.21 -1.20
CA ALA A 800 -25.92 -41.15 -1.81
C ALA A 800 -27.39 -40.78 -1.53
N GLY A 801 -28.23 -40.89 -2.56
CA GLY A 801 -29.64 -40.50 -2.51
C GLY A 801 -29.88 -38.98 -2.57
N GLY A 802 -28.88 -38.19 -3.02
CA GLY A 802 -29.02 -36.74 -3.16
C GLY A 802 -29.03 -35.99 -1.83
N LYS A 803 -28.56 -36.61 -0.74
CA LYS A 803 -28.67 -36.06 0.62
C LYS A 803 -27.52 -35.09 0.91
N PRO A 804 -27.78 -33.83 1.30
CA PRO A 804 -26.73 -32.93 1.74
C PRO A 804 -26.12 -33.39 3.07
N ALA A 805 -24.80 -33.36 3.17
CA ALA A 805 -24.03 -33.70 4.35
C ALA A 805 -22.97 -32.62 4.62
N PHE A 806 -23.08 -31.99 5.79
CA PHE A 806 -22.06 -31.08 6.32
C PHE A 806 -21.08 -31.85 7.19
N VAL A 807 -19.78 -31.66 6.95
CA VAL A 807 -18.72 -32.39 7.66
C VAL A 807 -17.60 -31.43 8.04
N ILE A 808 -17.14 -31.53 9.28
CA ILE A 808 -15.85 -30.98 9.71
C ILE A 808 -14.96 -32.17 10.06
N ARG A 809 -13.75 -32.19 9.52
CA ARG A 809 -12.76 -33.24 9.77
C ARG A 809 -11.40 -32.64 10.06
N ARG A 810 -10.63 -33.34 10.88
CA ARG A 810 -9.24 -33.00 11.19
C ARG A 810 -8.48 -34.26 11.57
N GLY A 811 -7.57 -34.70 10.71
CA GLY A 811 -6.85 -35.97 10.89
C GLY A 811 -7.83 -37.14 10.97
N LYS A 812 -7.87 -37.83 12.11
CA LYS A 812 -8.77 -38.96 12.36
C LYS A 812 -10.14 -38.55 12.93
N ASP A 813 -10.26 -37.32 13.42
CA ASP A 813 -11.49 -36.82 14.03
C ASP A 813 -12.43 -36.28 12.95
N SER A 814 -13.73 -36.56 13.10
CA SER A 814 -14.76 -36.02 12.22
C SER A 814 -16.08 -35.82 12.96
N ALA A 815 -16.78 -34.75 12.61
CA ALA A 815 -18.15 -34.48 13.01
C ALA A 815 -18.98 -34.23 11.75
N ALA A 816 -20.15 -34.86 11.67
CA ALA A 816 -20.99 -34.82 10.47
C ALA A 816 -22.47 -34.58 10.82
N LEU A 817 -23.17 -33.94 9.89
CA LEU A 817 -24.59 -33.69 9.93
C LEU A 817 -25.16 -33.96 8.53
N GLN A 818 -25.99 -34.99 8.41
CA GLN A 818 -26.55 -35.42 7.13
C GLN A 818 -28.07 -35.30 7.12
N SER A 819 -28.62 -34.68 6.08
CA SER A 819 -30.06 -34.60 5.87
C SER A 819 -30.66 -36.00 5.70
N PRO A 820 -31.82 -36.31 6.33
CA PRO A 820 -32.56 -37.54 6.06
C PRO A 820 -33.14 -37.54 4.64
N THR A 821 -33.45 -36.35 4.10
CA THR A 821 -34.13 -36.11 2.83
C THR A 821 -33.14 -35.71 1.74
N GLY A 822 -33.32 -36.28 0.55
CA GLY A 822 -32.55 -35.92 -0.65
C GLY A 822 -33.07 -34.66 -1.34
N LEU A 823 -32.20 -34.00 -2.08
CA LEU A 823 -32.56 -32.88 -2.96
C LEU A 823 -33.29 -33.40 -4.20
N ALA A 824 -34.29 -32.64 -4.66
CA ALA A 824 -34.90 -32.90 -5.95
C ALA A 824 -33.94 -32.49 -7.08
N MET A 825 -33.80 -33.34 -8.10
CA MET A 825 -32.95 -33.05 -9.24
C MET A 825 -33.45 -31.83 -10.02
N ASN A 826 -32.52 -30.98 -10.44
CA ASN A 826 -32.73 -29.76 -11.23
C ASN A 826 -33.70 -28.74 -10.62
N ARG A 827 -34.00 -28.87 -9.32
CA ARG A 827 -34.79 -27.90 -8.55
C ARG A 827 -33.87 -27.02 -7.71
N TRP A 828 -34.04 -25.71 -7.79
CA TRP A 828 -33.40 -24.81 -6.83
C TRP A 828 -33.88 -25.13 -5.41
N THR A 829 -32.91 -25.31 -4.52
CA THR A 829 -33.12 -25.55 -3.09
C THR A 829 -32.21 -24.61 -2.32
N ARG A 830 -32.76 -23.87 -1.35
CA ARG A 830 -31.94 -23.14 -0.37
C ARG A 830 -31.41 -24.15 0.64
N VAL A 831 -30.09 -24.26 0.75
CA VAL A 831 -29.42 -25.09 1.75
C VAL A 831 -28.72 -24.18 2.73
N THR A 832 -29.10 -24.30 4.00
CA THR A 832 -28.52 -23.49 5.06
C THR A 832 -27.95 -24.41 6.13
N VAL A 833 -26.70 -24.18 6.51
CA VAL A 833 -26.05 -24.86 7.63
C VAL A 833 -25.68 -23.84 8.68
N THR A 834 -26.14 -24.02 9.92
CA THR A 834 -25.72 -23.20 11.06
C THR A 834 -24.97 -24.08 12.07
N LEU A 835 -23.90 -23.53 12.65
CA LEU A 835 -23.21 -24.12 13.80
C LEU A 835 -23.05 -23.02 14.84
N LYS A 836 -23.65 -23.24 16.01
CA LYS A 836 -23.55 -22.35 17.16
C LYS A 836 -23.44 -23.15 18.44
N ASP A 837 -22.43 -22.84 19.26
CA ASP A 837 -22.26 -23.42 20.60
C ASP A 837 -22.33 -24.96 20.60
N GLY A 838 -21.70 -25.60 19.60
CA GLY A 838 -21.69 -27.05 19.43
C GLY A 838 -23.00 -27.66 18.90
N THR A 839 -23.99 -26.85 18.52
CA THR A 839 -25.20 -27.32 17.85
C THR A 839 -25.15 -26.99 16.37
N ALA A 840 -25.11 -28.03 15.53
CA ALA A 840 -25.19 -27.92 14.08
C ALA A 840 -26.62 -28.18 13.60
N ARG A 841 -27.12 -27.37 12.67
CA ARG A 841 -28.43 -27.52 12.02
C ARG A 841 -28.28 -27.42 10.52
N LEU A 842 -29.07 -28.20 9.79
CA LEU A 842 -29.17 -28.16 8.34
C LEU A 842 -30.62 -27.95 7.96
N TYR A 843 -30.87 -26.94 7.14
CA TYR A 843 -32.18 -26.56 6.64
C TYR A 843 -32.25 -26.73 5.13
N LEU A 844 -33.41 -27.17 4.65
CA LEU A 844 -33.76 -27.24 3.23
C LEU A 844 -34.99 -26.37 2.99
N ASP A 845 -34.89 -25.39 2.09
CA ASP A 845 -35.94 -24.41 1.80
C ASP A 845 -36.49 -23.72 3.07
N GLY A 846 -35.58 -23.48 4.03
CA GLY A 846 -35.87 -22.86 5.32
C GLY A 846 -36.50 -23.78 6.37
N GLN A 847 -36.81 -25.04 6.04
CA GLN A 847 -37.31 -26.03 6.99
C GLN A 847 -36.15 -26.82 7.61
N LEU A 848 -36.18 -27.02 8.93
CA LEU A 848 -35.15 -27.79 9.64
C LEU A 848 -35.20 -29.25 9.18
N ALA A 849 -34.14 -29.72 8.52
CA ALA A 849 -34.05 -31.10 8.03
C ALA A 849 -33.38 -32.03 9.05
N VAL A 850 -32.35 -31.55 9.74
CA VAL A 850 -31.64 -32.32 10.77
C VAL A 850 -30.89 -31.39 11.74
N GLU A 851 -30.73 -31.84 12.98
CA GLU A 851 -29.98 -31.16 14.05
C GLU A 851 -29.05 -32.16 14.75
N ASN A 852 -27.85 -31.71 15.11
CA ASN A 852 -26.95 -32.39 16.03
C ASN A 852 -26.50 -31.41 17.12
N LYS A 853 -26.92 -31.66 18.37
CA LYS A 853 -26.65 -30.82 19.55
C LYS A 853 -25.29 -31.08 20.21
N ALA A 854 -24.53 -32.07 19.71
CA ALA A 854 -23.23 -32.48 20.24
C ALA A 854 -22.18 -32.49 19.12
N PHE A 855 -22.15 -31.43 18.31
CA PHE A 855 -21.18 -31.25 17.24
C PHE A 855 -19.85 -30.78 17.83
N THR A 856 -18.84 -31.65 17.82
CA THR A 856 -17.62 -31.49 18.63
C THR A 856 -16.50 -30.68 17.96
N LEU A 857 -16.51 -30.57 16.63
CA LEU A 857 -15.50 -29.83 15.86
C LEU A 857 -16.04 -28.48 15.38
N THR A 858 -15.17 -27.49 15.29
CA THR A 858 -15.50 -26.15 14.80
C THR A 858 -14.67 -25.77 13.58
N PRO A 859 -15.12 -24.85 12.70
CA PRO A 859 -14.37 -24.46 11.51
C PRO A 859 -12.99 -23.87 11.84
N GLU A 860 -12.84 -23.15 12.95
CA GLU A 860 -11.55 -22.61 13.39
C GLU A 860 -10.50 -23.67 13.75
N ASP A 861 -10.90 -24.93 13.97
CA ASP A 861 -10.00 -26.07 14.19
C ASP A 861 -9.30 -26.50 12.89
N VAL A 862 -9.91 -26.21 11.73
CA VAL A 862 -9.40 -26.56 10.40
C VAL A 862 -8.20 -25.70 10.01
N ARG A 863 -8.18 -24.43 10.45
CA ARG A 863 -7.16 -23.43 10.06
C ARG A 863 -7.00 -23.34 8.53
N ALA A 864 -8.13 -23.29 7.83
CA ALA A 864 -8.18 -23.31 6.36
C ALA A 864 -7.34 -22.16 5.75
N ARG A 865 -6.51 -22.51 4.76
CA ARG A 865 -5.76 -21.54 3.94
C ARG A 865 -6.46 -21.19 2.63
N ALA A 866 -7.29 -22.10 2.11
CA ALA A 866 -8.07 -21.88 0.90
C ALA A 866 -9.47 -22.50 1.00
N GLY A 867 -10.38 -21.99 0.19
CA GLY A 867 -11.71 -22.52 -0.06
C GLY A 867 -11.91 -22.90 -1.52
N ARG A 868 -12.78 -23.87 -1.78
CA ARG A 868 -13.26 -24.25 -3.11
C ARG A 868 -14.78 -24.25 -3.11
N ILE A 869 -15.40 -23.58 -4.08
CA ILE A 869 -16.85 -23.56 -4.32
C ILE A 869 -17.12 -24.24 -5.66
N GLY A 870 -17.94 -25.29 -5.66
CA GLY A 870 -18.23 -26.16 -6.82
C GLY A 870 -17.38 -27.43 -6.87
N ALA A 871 -16.34 -27.55 -6.04
CA ALA A 871 -15.51 -28.74 -5.91
C ALA A 871 -14.91 -28.85 -4.50
N GLY A 872 -14.14 -29.93 -4.27
CA GLY A 872 -13.36 -30.14 -3.06
C GLY A 872 -11.87 -30.30 -3.33
N VAL A 873 -11.10 -30.55 -2.28
CA VAL A 873 -9.66 -30.88 -2.38
C VAL A 873 -9.50 -32.23 -3.10
N ALA A 874 -10.41 -33.16 -2.82
CA ALA A 874 -10.48 -34.48 -3.42
C ALA A 874 -11.93 -34.96 -3.56
N GLY A 875 -12.14 -35.98 -4.39
CA GLY A 875 -13.46 -36.54 -4.69
C GLY A 875 -14.18 -35.86 -5.86
N PRO A 876 -15.40 -36.29 -6.20
CA PRO A 876 -16.15 -35.73 -7.32
C PRO A 876 -16.59 -34.29 -7.02
N GLY A 877 -16.43 -33.38 -7.99
CA GLY A 877 -16.96 -32.01 -7.90
C GLY A 877 -18.49 -31.98 -8.02
N PHE A 878 -19.11 -30.87 -7.65
CA PHE A 878 -20.54 -30.69 -7.75
C PHE A 878 -21.01 -30.65 -9.21
N THR A 879 -22.11 -31.35 -9.51
CA THR A 879 -22.76 -31.27 -10.82
C THR A 879 -24.13 -30.61 -10.65
N GLY A 880 -24.30 -29.43 -11.23
CA GLY A 880 -25.48 -28.61 -11.03
C GLY A 880 -25.23 -27.12 -11.20
N LYS A 881 -26.02 -26.30 -10.50
CA LYS A 881 -25.92 -24.84 -10.50
C LYS A 881 -25.80 -24.33 -9.07
N LEU A 882 -24.94 -23.34 -8.83
CA LEU A 882 -24.78 -22.67 -7.52
C LEU A 882 -25.07 -21.17 -7.65
N ASP A 883 -25.76 -20.61 -6.67
CA ASP A 883 -26.05 -19.18 -6.60
C ASP A 883 -26.14 -18.71 -5.13
N ASP A 884 -25.97 -17.40 -4.92
CA ASP A 884 -26.05 -16.67 -3.65
C ASP A 884 -25.36 -17.36 -2.45
N PHE A 885 -24.05 -17.59 -2.55
CA PHE A 885 -23.27 -18.22 -1.48
C PHE A 885 -22.84 -17.17 -0.45
N ALA A 886 -23.38 -17.23 0.76
CA ALA A 886 -23.07 -16.34 1.86
C ALA A 886 -22.45 -17.09 3.06
N VAL A 887 -21.49 -16.44 3.70
CA VAL A 887 -20.87 -16.90 4.95
C VAL A 887 -21.04 -15.83 6.02
N TYR A 888 -21.62 -16.22 7.15
CA TYR A 888 -21.78 -15.37 8.32
C TYR A 888 -20.91 -15.88 9.45
N ARG A 889 -20.25 -14.98 10.18
CA ARG A 889 -19.39 -15.31 11.35
C ARG A 889 -20.19 -15.48 12.64
N THR A 890 -21.38 -16.06 12.51
CA THR A 890 -22.24 -16.46 13.61
C THR A 890 -23.12 -17.62 13.16
N GLY A 891 -23.51 -18.50 14.08
CA GLY A 891 -24.53 -19.50 13.82
C GLY A 891 -25.89 -18.96 14.21
N PHE A 892 -26.79 -18.77 13.25
CA PHE A 892 -28.14 -18.31 13.58
C PHE A 892 -28.94 -19.42 14.25
N ALA A 893 -29.68 -19.05 15.31
CA ALA A 893 -30.54 -19.97 16.05
C ALA A 893 -31.88 -20.20 15.33
N ALA A 894 -32.43 -19.16 14.70
CA ALA A 894 -33.63 -19.24 13.89
C ALA A 894 -33.34 -18.89 12.42
N ILE A 895 -33.96 -19.63 11.50
CA ILE A 895 -33.84 -19.37 10.05
C ILE A 895 -34.35 -17.97 9.66
N SER A 896 -35.30 -17.43 10.42
CA SER A 896 -35.87 -16.09 10.23
C SER A 896 -34.88 -14.96 10.50
N ASP A 897 -33.82 -15.23 11.27
CA ASP A 897 -32.82 -14.22 11.62
C ASP A 897 -31.77 -14.05 10.53
N ILE A 898 -31.64 -15.07 9.67
CA ILE A 898 -30.77 -15.08 8.51
C ILE A 898 -31.41 -14.17 7.45
N PRO A 899 -30.69 -13.14 6.96
CA PRO A 899 -31.18 -12.32 5.86
C PRO A 899 -31.71 -13.22 4.73
N ALA A 900 -32.90 -12.92 4.22
CA ALA A 900 -33.43 -13.64 3.08
C ALA A 900 -32.44 -13.48 1.91
N ALA A 901 -32.13 -14.58 1.22
CA ALA A 901 -31.51 -14.50 -0.10
C ALA A 901 -32.30 -13.47 -0.92
N ALA A 902 -31.60 -12.59 -1.64
CA ALA A 902 -32.29 -11.59 -2.44
C ALA A 902 -33.22 -12.35 -3.39
N LYS A 903 -34.54 -12.09 -3.32
CA LYS A 903 -35.47 -12.68 -4.29
C LYS A 903 -35.03 -12.16 -5.65
N LYS A 904 -34.46 -13.05 -6.47
CA LYS A 904 -34.23 -12.81 -7.89
C LYS A 904 -35.41 -13.37 -8.65
#